data_AF-A0A0M4SQJ6-F1
#
_entry.id   AF-A0A0M4SQJ6-F1
#
_cell.length_a   1.000
_cell.length_b   1.000
_cell.length_c   1.000
_cell.angle_alpha   90.00
_cell.angle_beta   90.00
_cell.angle_gamma   90.00
#
_symmetry.space_group_name_H-M   'P 1'
#
loop_
_entity.id
_entity.type
_entity.pdbx_description
1 polymer ?
#
loop_
_entity_poly.entity_id
_entity_poly.type
_entity_poly.pdbx_seq_one_letter_code
_entity_poly.pdbx_strand_id
1 'polypeptide(L)'
;MAGIFSSAPIGSNVPDDATLLAQRQTELGNGINNVFDVAEPAPGIALAPAERVPRQKFGVVGAFPLGLKDLDALVYPSATRTQKEALVEGIQFFTTPHLAVEGAGPIANQQMCLGCHLSSAEATPNSRVVRDVSNVSRAARSTPTNFKFTALDPATGGGRPADNLDAINNTGRTAAFTTFGDYNPAQNIFDPLDGVARGGLSPRLGGFVQHTRFSLPECLPERIPTIAEDPNLPNIDPVTKLSSLGFRRGVVEFAGPPYIGRGLMEAIPSNDIRRFEDEGSDSQSIASSLNNAGIFACTGDCITGKTNTIPTPSGTAISAGSAFTGGVGRFGLRANGAEILQFVAGGLQGEVGFTSILNRNEPTDSPTNVGRPGCVDPYPNTLESHLSVPLSERNFLRMTAPPEFGDTLLAVLNNPTRSRSPQSPEGQVKRGAELFGIDLVAFSNRMIPGRFPAGGDSRDPNAINRTDSMVSCASCHIPVQRTGQSPAATTRDGAIVAQHLSYKWAPIFSDLLLHNVPQIDAERWASLPRDPLVVNRKYQPTLSREQGASTAVGRSFATFDIPRNLAGDVFSNVQGTAFGDEFRTAPLMGLGRMGAPFLHDARVYLSRLTVNSNPAGTVFTNSEVTNAPLVVRTLDDAIRAAIELHDLPAPDNSRTPNVPGAGCPVPPGGAVGNISYGSSPADVICPPYNSEVSRTHRSDAKEVIRRYRSLSPADQQAMIEFLKEL
;
A
#
# COMPACT_ATOMS: atom_id res chain seq x y z
N MET A 1 -7.30 40.59 -23.78
CA MET A 1 -8.31 39.54 -24.00
C MET A 1 -8.38 38.64 -22.77
N ALA A 2 -8.73 39.22 -21.61
CA ALA A 2 -8.91 38.50 -20.36
C ALA A 2 -10.39 38.68 -20.00
N GLY A 3 -11.21 37.71 -20.39
CA GLY A 3 -12.65 37.74 -20.25
C GLY A 3 -13.23 36.57 -21.02
N ILE A 4 -14.02 35.75 -20.33
CA ILE A 4 -14.58 34.45 -20.74
C ILE A 4 -13.62 33.26 -20.52
N PHE A 5 -13.29 32.97 -19.27
CA PHE A 5 -13.16 31.60 -18.80
C PHE A 5 -13.90 31.53 -17.46
N SER A 6 -15.18 31.18 -17.48
CA SER A 6 -15.68 30.34 -16.39
C SER A 6 -15.24 28.95 -16.81
N SER A 7 -14.37 28.27 -16.06
CA SER A 7 -14.10 26.87 -16.36
C SER A 7 -15.44 26.14 -16.21
N ALA A 8 -16.00 25.67 -17.32
CA ALA A 8 -17.09 24.72 -17.23
C ALA A 8 -16.54 23.50 -16.46
N PRO A 9 -17.35 22.85 -15.61
CA PRO A 9 -16.86 21.69 -14.89
C PRO A 9 -16.35 20.63 -15.88
N ILE A 10 -15.24 19.99 -15.54
CA ILE A 10 -14.65 18.94 -16.37
C ILE A 10 -15.50 17.67 -16.31
N GLY A 11 -15.44 16.89 -17.39
CA GLY A 11 -16.24 15.69 -17.55
C GLY A 11 -17.34 15.84 -18.59
N SER A 12 -17.85 14.70 -19.04
CA SER A 12 -18.91 14.61 -20.04
C SER A 12 -20.28 15.05 -19.52
N ASN A 13 -20.53 14.94 -18.21
CA ASN A 13 -21.86 15.09 -17.61
C ASN A 13 -22.90 14.18 -18.29
N VAL A 14 -22.49 12.99 -18.73
CA VAL A 14 -23.36 11.98 -19.35
C VAL A 14 -23.19 10.63 -18.65
N PRO A 15 -24.21 10.12 -17.93
CA PRO A 15 -25.46 10.81 -17.56
C PRO A 15 -25.23 12.09 -16.74
N ASP A 16 -26.23 12.96 -16.65
CA ASP A 16 -26.10 14.20 -15.90
C ASP A 16 -25.92 13.97 -14.38
N ASP A 17 -25.35 14.97 -13.70
CA ASP A 17 -25.08 14.93 -12.26
C ASP A 17 -26.30 14.57 -11.41
N ALA A 18 -27.49 15.04 -11.77
CA ALA A 18 -28.71 14.72 -11.05
C ALA A 18 -29.06 13.23 -11.16
N THR A 19 -28.91 12.66 -12.35
CA THR A 19 -29.11 11.23 -12.61
C THR A 19 -28.07 10.40 -11.86
N LEU A 20 -26.80 10.78 -11.93
CA LEU A 20 -25.70 10.08 -11.25
C LEU A 20 -25.84 10.13 -9.73
N LEU A 21 -26.31 11.26 -9.17
CA LEU A 21 -26.59 11.39 -7.74
C LEU A 21 -27.76 10.50 -7.32
N ALA A 22 -28.83 10.42 -8.11
CA ALA A 22 -29.96 9.52 -7.85
C ALA A 22 -29.55 8.04 -7.94
N GLN A 23 -28.70 7.68 -8.90
CA GLN A 23 -28.10 6.34 -8.96
C GLN A 23 -27.28 6.06 -7.70
N ARG A 24 -26.44 7.01 -7.27
CA ARG A 24 -25.64 6.87 -6.05
C ARG A 24 -26.52 6.70 -4.82
N GLN A 25 -27.60 7.46 -4.70
CA GLN A 25 -28.58 7.30 -3.61
C GLN A 25 -29.20 5.89 -3.60
N THR A 26 -29.38 5.27 -4.78
CA THR A 26 -29.86 3.89 -4.90
C THR A 26 -28.81 2.87 -4.46
N GLU A 27 -27.52 3.08 -4.80
CA GLU A 27 -26.42 2.24 -4.29
C GLU A 27 -26.36 2.29 -2.76
N LEU A 28 -26.59 3.48 -2.18
CA LEU A 28 -26.59 3.71 -0.74
C LEU A 28 -27.84 3.18 -0.04
N GLY A 29 -29.00 3.27 -0.69
CA GLY A 29 -30.32 2.86 -0.16
C GLY A 29 -30.55 1.35 -0.01
N ASN A 30 -29.57 0.53 -0.40
CA ASN A 30 -29.53 -0.91 -0.08
C ASN A 30 -28.77 -1.21 1.23
N GLY A 31 -28.14 -0.20 1.85
CA GLY A 31 -27.50 -0.31 3.17
C GLY A 31 -28.40 0.26 4.27
N ILE A 32 -28.80 -0.56 5.23
CA ILE A 32 -29.41 -0.06 6.48
C ILE A 32 -28.34 0.83 7.15
N ASN A 33 -28.61 2.12 7.34
CA ASN A 33 -27.73 3.10 8.03
C ASN A 33 -26.47 3.59 7.27
N ASN A 34 -26.47 3.72 5.94
CA ASN A 34 -25.30 4.21 5.16
C ASN A 34 -24.02 3.37 5.39
N VAL A 35 -24.18 2.07 5.62
CA VAL A 35 -23.08 1.12 5.79
C VAL A 35 -22.83 0.39 4.48
N PHE A 36 -21.57 0.36 4.04
CA PHE A 36 -21.13 -0.47 2.93
C PHE A 36 -21.03 -1.92 3.39
N ASP A 37 -21.99 -2.73 2.96
CA ASP A 37 -22.00 -4.15 3.24
C ASP A 37 -22.20 -4.97 1.97
N VAL A 38 -21.39 -6.00 1.83
CA VAL A 38 -21.49 -6.95 0.72
C VAL A 38 -21.95 -8.27 1.29
N ALA A 39 -23.11 -8.73 0.81
CA ALA A 39 -23.70 -9.98 1.25
C ALA A 39 -22.92 -11.20 0.72
N GLU A 40 -22.90 -12.27 1.51
CA GLU A 40 -22.36 -13.55 1.06
C GLU A 40 -23.19 -14.14 -0.10
N PRO A 41 -22.56 -14.91 -1.01
CA PRO A 41 -23.30 -15.68 -2.00
C PRO A 41 -24.31 -16.60 -1.33
N ALA A 42 -25.55 -16.61 -1.82
CA ALA A 42 -26.57 -17.54 -1.36
C ALA A 42 -26.11 -19.01 -1.57
N PRO A 43 -26.56 -19.96 -0.73
CA PRO A 43 -26.24 -21.37 -0.90
C PRO A 43 -26.57 -21.86 -2.32
N GLY A 44 -25.63 -22.59 -2.94
CA GLY A 44 -25.79 -23.15 -4.29
C GLY A 44 -25.40 -22.21 -5.44
N ILE A 45 -25.07 -20.94 -5.17
CA ILE A 45 -24.50 -20.06 -6.20
C ILE A 45 -23.12 -20.57 -6.62
N ALA A 46 -22.98 -20.85 -7.92
CA ALA A 46 -21.72 -21.29 -8.50
C ALA A 46 -20.75 -20.10 -8.66
N LEU A 47 -19.54 -20.26 -8.12
CA LEU A 47 -18.46 -19.29 -8.26
C LEU A 47 -17.57 -19.67 -9.46
N ALA A 48 -17.16 -18.67 -10.23
CA ALA A 48 -16.18 -18.84 -11.31
C ALA A 48 -14.82 -18.23 -10.92
N PRO A 49 -13.68 -18.73 -11.42
CA PRO A 49 -12.42 -18.01 -11.28
C PRO A 49 -12.56 -16.58 -11.83
N ALA A 50 -12.02 -15.59 -11.11
CA ALA A 50 -11.90 -14.25 -11.66
C ALA A 50 -11.05 -14.28 -12.94
N GLU A 51 -11.52 -13.63 -14.00
CA GLU A 51 -10.75 -13.52 -15.24
C GLU A 51 -9.49 -12.68 -15.01
N ARG A 52 -8.44 -12.99 -15.77
CA ARG A 52 -7.13 -12.37 -15.63
C ARG A 52 -6.60 -11.97 -16.99
N VAL A 53 -5.95 -10.81 -17.06
CA VAL A 53 -5.33 -10.31 -18.29
C VAL A 53 -4.09 -11.16 -18.59
N PRO A 54 -3.87 -11.62 -19.84
CA PRO A 54 -2.66 -12.36 -20.18
C PRO A 54 -1.39 -11.62 -19.70
N ARG A 55 -0.55 -12.32 -18.90
CA ARG A 55 0.56 -11.71 -18.15
C ARG A 55 1.49 -10.86 -19.01
N GLN A 56 1.77 -11.28 -20.24
CA GLN A 56 2.65 -10.58 -21.18
C GLN A 56 2.07 -9.26 -21.69
N LYS A 57 0.73 -9.14 -21.76
CA LYS A 57 0.03 -7.91 -22.18
C LYS A 57 -0.27 -7.00 -21.01
N PHE A 58 -0.42 -7.56 -19.80
CA PHE A 58 -0.83 -6.78 -18.64
C PHE A 58 0.11 -5.60 -18.37
N GLY A 59 -0.49 -4.41 -18.24
CA GLY A 59 0.19 -3.14 -17.97
C GLY A 59 0.99 -2.57 -19.16
N VAL A 60 0.98 -3.23 -20.32
CA VAL A 60 1.67 -2.76 -21.54
C VAL A 60 0.73 -1.85 -22.31
N VAL A 61 0.97 -0.53 -22.24
CA VAL A 61 0.07 0.51 -22.76
C VAL A 61 0.80 1.48 -23.71
N GLY A 62 0.04 2.29 -24.45
CA GLY A 62 0.58 3.30 -25.34
C GLY A 62 1.00 4.61 -24.66
N ALA A 63 1.15 5.65 -25.48
CA ALA A 63 1.42 7.00 -25.01
C ALA A 63 0.17 7.66 -24.40
N PHE A 64 0.39 8.54 -23.42
CA PHE A 64 -0.66 9.29 -22.75
C PHE A 64 -1.27 10.39 -23.64
N PRO A 65 -2.56 10.73 -23.45
CA PRO A 65 -3.50 10.08 -22.53
C PRO A 65 -3.91 8.69 -23.05
N LEU A 66 -4.14 7.76 -22.12
CA LEU A 66 -4.61 6.41 -22.47
C LEU A 66 -6.07 6.45 -22.91
N GLY A 67 -6.48 5.48 -23.72
CA GLY A 67 -7.87 5.38 -24.19
C GLY A 67 -8.32 3.96 -24.47
N LEU A 68 -9.35 3.83 -25.32
CA LEU A 68 -10.03 2.56 -25.59
C LEU A 68 -9.08 1.41 -26.02
N LYS A 69 -8.04 1.73 -26.80
CA LYS A 69 -7.05 0.75 -27.30
C LYS A 69 -6.16 0.16 -26.20
N ASP A 70 -6.01 0.88 -25.08
CA ASP A 70 -5.10 0.53 -23.99
C ASP A 70 -5.80 -0.35 -22.94
N LEU A 71 -7.14 -0.36 -22.93
CA LEU A 71 -7.93 -1.10 -21.94
C LEU A 71 -7.72 -2.62 -22.02
N ASP A 72 -7.40 -3.19 -23.18
CA ASP A 72 -7.12 -4.63 -23.33
C ASP A 72 -5.94 -5.12 -22.47
N ALA A 73 -5.03 -4.22 -22.08
CA ALA A 73 -3.90 -4.50 -21.21
C ALA A 73 -4.23 -4.37 -19.71
N LEU A 74 -5.43 -3.90 -19.35
CA LEU A 74 -5.77 -3.49 -17.98
C LEU A 74 -7.07 -4.12 -17.47
N VAL A 75 -8.09 -4.28 -18.30
CA VAL A 75 -9.43 -4.69 -17.87
C VAL A 75 -9.74 -6.15 -18.18
N TYR A 76 -10.83 -6.67 -17.59
CA TYR A 76 -11.25 -8.05 -17.78
C TYR A 76 -11.34 -8.46 -19.26
N PRO A 77 -10.73 -9.58 -19.68
CA PRO A 77 -10.69 -10.02 -21.07
C PRO A 77 -12.04 -10.11 -21.77
N SER A 78 -13.09 -10.56 -21.08
CA SER A 78 -14.45 -10.67 -21.65
C SER A 78 -15.22 -9.35 -21.68
N ALA A 79 -14.62 -8.23 -21.25
CA ALA A 79 -15.28 -6.93 -21.28
C ALA A 79 -15.66 -6.54 -22.71
N THR A 80 -16.95 -6.24 -22.91
CA THR A 80 -17.50 -5.85 -24.21
C THR A 80 -17.00 -4.47 -24.61
N ARG A 81 -17.14 -4.13 -25.90
CA ARG A 81 -16.80 -2.80 -26.40
C ARG A 81 -17.55 -1.69 -25.65
N THR A 82 -18.86 -1.84 -25.44
CA THR A 82 -19.67 -0.88 -24.69
C THR A 82 -19.19 -0.74 -23.24
N GLN A 83 -18.81 -1.85 -22.60
CA GLN A 83 -18.24 -1.80 -21.25
C GLN A 83 -16.93 -1.00 -21.24
N LYS A 84 -16.05 -1.21 -22.21
CA LYS A 84 -14.78 -0.48 -22.33
C LYS A 84 -14.99 1.00 -22.64
N GLU A 85 -15.92 1.33 -23.53
CA GLU A 85 -16.27 2.72 -23.87
C GLU A 85 -16.74 3.51 -22.63
N ALA A 86 -17.46 2.88 -21.70
CA ALA A 86 -17.89 3.50 -20.45
C ALA A 86 -16.74 3.82 -19.46
N LEU A 87 -15.55 3.26 -19.66
CA LEU A 87 -14.36 3.49 -18.81
C LEU A 87 -13.42 4.56 -19.37
N VAL A 88 -13.65 5.01 -20.62
CA VAL A 88 -12.70 5.87 -21.34
C VAL A 88 -12.53 7.22 -20.65
N GLU A 89 -13.62 7.81 -20.16
CA GLU A 89 -13.55 9.08 -19.40
C GLU A 89 -12.65 8.94 -18.17
N GLY A 90 -12.84 7.89 -17.36
CA GLY A 90 -12.04 7.63 -16.17
C GLY A 90 -10.56 7.43 -16.47
N ILE A 91 -10.20 6.58 -17.44
CA ILE A 91 -8.78 6.34 -17.77
C ILE A 91 -8.12 7.57 -18.42
N GLN A 92 -8.87 8.35 -19.21
CA GLN A 92 -8.37 9.60 -19.79
C GLN A 92 -8.11 10.62 -18.69
N PHE A 93 -9.07 10.85 -17.80
CA PHE A 93 -8.89 11.76 -16.68
C PHE A 93 -7.70 11.35 -15.81
N PHE A 94 -7.57 10.06 -15.49
CA PHE A 94 -6.47 9.52 -14.69
C PHE A 94 -5.08 9.81 -15.28
N THR A 95 -4.98 9.90 -16.61
CA THR A 95 -3.71 9.99 -17.37
C THR A 95 -3.50 11.30 -18.11
N THR A 96 -4.42 12.26 -17.98
CA THR A 96 -4.33 13.58 -18.60
C THR A 96 -3.85 14.59 -17.56
N PRO A 97 -2.76 15.34 -17.81
CA PRO A 97 -2.40 16.48 -16.98
C PRO A 97 -3.48 17.57 -17.02
N HIS A 98 -3.88 18.02 -15.84
CA HIS A 98 -4.82 19.12 -15.60
C HIS A 98 -4.07 20.35 -15.08
N LEU A 99 -4.56 21.52 -15.45
CA LEU A 99 -3.95 22.82 -15.18
C LEU A 99 -4.87 23.70 -14.34
N ALA A 100 -4.30 24.69 -13.65
CA ALA A 100 -5.07 25.62 -12.81
C ALA A 100 -6.15 26.41 -13.59
N VAL A 101 -5.95 26.63 -14.89
CA VAL A 101 -6.95 27.29 -15.75
C VAL A 101 -8.24 26.47 -15.92
N GLU A 102 -8.19 25.16 -15.67
CA GLU A 102 -9.33 24.24 -15.70
C GLU A 102 -10.07 24.18 -14.35
N GLY A 103 -9.57 24.87 -13.32
CA GLY A 103 -10.10 24.79 -11.97
C GLY A 103 -9.32 23.89 -11.02
N ALA A 104 -8.19 23.31 -11.44
CA ALA A 104 -7.30 22.65 -10.48
C ALA A 104 -6.82 23.70 -9.45
N GLY A 105 -7.28 23.56 -8.22
CA GLY A 105 -6.98 24.46 -7.12
C GLY A 105 -5.48 24.68 -6.95
N PRO A 106 -5.07 25.79 -6.31
CA PRO A 106 -3.68 26.26 -6.31
C PRO A 106 -2.71 25.24 -5.69
N ILE A 107 -3.22 24.41 -4.78
CA ILE A 107 -2.44 23.57 -3.86
C ILE A 107 -2.44 22.07 -4.22
N ALA A 108 -2.86 21.71 -5.44
CA ALA A 108 -2.73 20.34 -5.95
C ALA A 108 -1.29 19.82 -5.84
N ASN A 109 -1.12 18.55 -5.49
CA ASN A 109 0.19 17.90 -5.36
C ASN A 109 0.62 17.15 -6.64
N GLN A 110 -0.28 16.96 -7.60
CA GLN A 110 -0.01 16.40 -8.91
C GLN A 110 -0.94 17.03 -9.95
N GLN A 111 -0.50 17.05 -11.21
CA GLN A 111 -1.35 17.48 -12.33
C GLN A 111 -2.30 16.37 -12.80
N MET A 112 -2.12 15.13 -12.37
CA MET A 112 -2.96 14.00 -12.74
C MET A 112 -2.81 12.87 -11.73
N CYS A 113 -3.82 12.00 -11.61
CA CYS A 113 -3.79 10.84 -10.72
C CYS A 113 -2.56 9.95 -10.97
N LEU A 114 -2.17 9.78 -12.25
CA LEU A 114 -1.00 9.00 -12.64
C LEU A 114 0.35 9.58 -12.15
N GLY A 115 0.43 10.86 -11.79
CA GLY A 115 1.68 11.53 -11.37
C GLY A 115 2.33 10.87 -10.15
N CYS A 116 1.52 10.26 -9.29
CA CYS A 116 1.97 9.47 -8.14
C CYS A 116 2.23 7.98 -8.46
N HIS A 117 2.08 7.51 -9.70
CA HIS A 117 2.12 6.08 -10.07
C HIS A 117 3.14 5.80 -11.19
N LEU A 118 4.38 6.28 -11.05
CA LEU A 118 5.37 6.27 -12.13
C LEU A 118 6.48 5.20 -11.99
N SER A 119 6.38 4.25 -11.05
CA SER A 119 7.49 3.33 -10.73
C SER A 119 8.02 2.54 -11.93
N SER A 120 7.15 2.17 -12.86
CA SER A 120 7.51 1.41 -14.06
C SER A 120 8.52 2.14 -14.96
N ALA A 121 8.52 3.49 -14.95
CA ALA A 121 9.51 4.28 -15.69
C ALA A 121 10.93 4.16 -15.11
N GLU A 122 11.08 3.68 -13.88
CA GLU A 122 12.35 3.47 -13.19
C GLU A 122 12.76 1.98 -13.12
N ALA A 123 11.98 1.09 -13.74
CA ALA A 123 12.25 -0.34 -13.75
C ALA A 123 13.63 -0.69 -14.35
N THR A 124 14.32 -1.64 -13.73
CA THR A 124 15.63 -2.08 -14.20
C THR A 124 15.55 -2.87 -15.52
N PRO A 125 16.55 -2.78 -16.42
CA PRO A 125 16.51 -3.46 -17.71
C PRO A 125 16.46 -4.99 -17.67
N ASN A 126 16.76 -5.61 -16.53
CA ASN A 126 16.78 -7.06 -16.37
C ASN A 126 15.62 -7.60 -15.52
N SER A 127 14.82 -6.72 -14.90
CA SER A 127 13.61 -7.15 -14.20
C SER A 127 12.53 -7.50 -15.22
N ARG A 128 11.86 -8.65 -15.03
CA ARG A 128 10.79 -9.14 -15.91
C ARG A 128 9.45 -8.39 -15.70
N VAL A 129 9.53 -7.18 -15.15
CA VAL A 129 8.38 -6.37 -14.73
C VAL A 129 7.91 -5.42 -15.84
N VAL A 130 6.73 -4.86 -15.67
CA VAL A 130 6.15 -3.85 -16.58
C VAL A 130 7.01 -2.58 -16.58
N ARG A 131 7.27 -2.03 -17.78
CA ARG A 131 8.02 -0.77 -17.98
C ARG A 131 7.16 0.41 -18.42
N ASP A 132 6.01 0.12 -18.99
CA ASP A 132 5.06 1.16 -19.35
C ASP A 132 4.32 1.61 -18.09
N VAL A 133 4.14 2.92 -17.98
CA VAL A 133 3.47 3.53 -16.83
C VAL A 133 1.95 3.43 -17.03
N SER A 134 1.22 3.06 -15.98
CA SER A 134 -0.26 3.01 -15.98
C SER A 134 -0.78 3.02 -14.54
N ASN A 135 -2.10 2.92 -14.35
CA ASN A 135 -2.71 2.83 -13.02
C ASN A 135 -2.27 1.58 -12.23
N VAL A 136 -1.70 0.57 -12.88
CA VAL A 136 -1.16 -0.62 -12.20
C VAL A 136 0.28 -0.43 -11.74
N SER A 137 0.93 0.67 -12.11
CA SER A 137 2.22 1.10 -11.55
C SER A 137 2.06 1.60 -10.11
N ARG A 138 3.18 1.62 -9.37
CA ARG A 138 3.23 2.08 -7.97
C ARG A 138 3.80 3.49 -7.91
N ALA A 139 3.77 4.11 -6.73
CA ALA A 139 4.59 5.28 -6.47
C ALA A 139 6.07 4.98 -6.72
N ALA A 140 6.71 5.84 -7.50
CA ALA A 140 8.12 5.73 -7.81
C ALA A 140 8.97 6.05 -6.58
N ARG A 141 10.08 5.34 -6.38
CA ARG A 141 11.12 5.70 -5.41
C ARG A 141 12.48 5.28 -5.93
N SER A 142 13.43 6.19 -5.85
CA SER A 142 14.83 5.95 -6.24
C SER A 142 15.81 6.10 -5.08
N THR A 143 15.46 6.89 -4.07
CA THR A 143 16.23 7.07 -2.82
C THR A 143 15.26 7.31 -1.65
N PRO A 144 15.69 7.20 -0.38
CA PRO A 144 14.90 7.74 0.72
C PRO A 144 14.75 9.26 0.61
N THR A 145 13.72 9.78 1.28
CA THR A 145 13.50 11.22 1.47
C THR A 145 14.39 11.74 2.58
N ASN A 146 14.93 12.94 2.42
CA ASN A 146 15.70 13.62 3.45
C ASN A 146 14.91 14.78 4.05
N PHE A 147 14.32 14.54 5.21
CA PHE A 147 13.44 15.50 5.87
C PHE A 147 14.13 16.76 6.35
N LYS A 148 15.46 16.73 6.53
CA LYS A 148 16.24 17.95 6.75
C LYS A 148 16.07 18.98 5.62
N PHE A 149 15.83 18.53 4.40
CA PHE A 149 15.65 19.41 3.24
C PHE A 149 14.20 19.56 2.80
N THR A 150 13.37 18.52 2.95
CA THR A 150 11.98 18.57 2.47
C THR A 150 11.03 19.21 3.47
N ALA A 151 11.33 19.13 4.78
CA ALA A 151 10.42 19.63 5.81
C ALA A 151 10.36 21.17 5.83
N LEU A 152 11.47 21.86 5.54
CA LEU A 152 11.58 23.32 5.52
C LEU A 152 12.75 23.77 4.64
N ASP A 153 12.50 24.77 3.79
CA ASP A 153 13.47 25.56 3.06
C ASP A 153 13.65 26.92 3.75
N PRO A 154 14.79 27.16 4.43
CA PRO A 154 15.04 28.44 5.09
C PRO A 154 15.10 29.63 4.13
N ALA A 155 15.35 29.42 2.84
CA ALA A 155 15.45 30.50 1.87
C ALA A 155 14.09 31.04 1.44
N THR A 156 13.06 30.18 1.45
CA THR A 156 11.72 30.53 0.96
C THR A 156 10.66 30.50 2.07
N GLY A 157 10.93 29.82 3.18
CA GLY A 157 9.98 29.57 4.26
C GLY A 157 8.96 28.46 3.96
N GLY A 158 9.03 27.82 2.78
CA GLY A 158 8.20 26.68 2.38
C GLY A 158 8.89 25.34 2.61
N GLY A 159 8.38 24.25 2.03
CA GLY A 159 9.05 22.94 1.97
C GLY A 159 9.84 22.76 0.68
N ARG A 160 10.25 21.51 0.39
CA ARG A 160 10.89 21.16 -0.89
C ARG A 160 10.42 19.78 -1.38
N PRO A 161 10.08 19.61 -2.66
CA PRO A 161 9.70 18.31 -3.19
C PRO A 161 10.90 17.36 -3.23
N ALA A 162 10.65 16.08 -2.95
CA ALA A 162 11.64 15.02 -3.03
C ALA A 162 11.88 14.58 -4.49
N ASP A 163 12.63 15.38 -5.26
CA ASP A 163 12.90 15.13 -6.68
C ASP A 163 14.40 14.99 -7.07
N ASN A 164 15.30 14.92 -6.08
CA ASN A 164 16.75 14.89 -6.30
C ASN A 164 17.37 13.52 -5.96
N LEU A 165 18.26 12.99 -6.82
CA LEU A 165 18.92 11.69 -6.55
C LEU A 165 19.95 11.73 -5.40
N ASP A 166 20.41 12.90 -4.98
CA ASP A 166 21.26 13.03 -3.79
C ASP A 166 20.39 13.11 -2.54
N ALA A 167 20.18 11.97 -1.86
CA ALA A 167 19.45 11.94 -0.59
C ALA A 167 20.31 12.29 0.63
N ILE A 168 21.63 12.49 0.50
CA ILE A 168 22.49 12.83 1.64
C ILE A 168 22.63 14.33 1.80
N ASN A 169 22.85 15.03 0.68
CA ASN A 169 23.02 16.49 0.67
C ASN A 169 21.83 17.21 0.03
N ASN A 170 20.75 16.50 -0.29
CA ASN A 170 19.55 17.08 -0.86
C ASN A 170 18.31 16.24 -0.50
N THR A 171 17.17 16.54 -1.12
CA THR A 171 15.83 16.08 -0.75
C THR A 171 15.58 14.57 -0.90
N GLY A 172 16.39 13.85 -1.68
CA GLY A 172 16.01 12.52 -2.17
C GLY A 172 14.95 12.56 -3.28
N ARG A 173 14.60 11.40 -3.83
CA ARG A 173 13.70 11.21 -4.98
C ARG A 173 12.64 10.15 -4.70
N THR A 174 11.40 10.58 -4.50
CA THR A 174 10.22 9.73 -4.28
C THR A 174 8.93 10.41 -4.76
N ALA A 175 7.95 9.60 -5.16
CA ALA A 175 6.57 10.01 -5.37
C ALA A 175 5.65 9.57 -4.20
N ALA A 176 6.22 9.02 -3.12
CA ALA A 176 5.48 8.87 -1.88
C ALA A 176 5.10 10.25 -1.35
N PHE A 177 3.86 10.42 -0.92
CA PHE A 177 3.39 11.66 -0.33
C PHE A 177 3.67 11.64 1.18
N THR A 178 4.02 12.81 1.72
CA THR A 178 4.25 12.97 3.15
C THR A 178 2.96 13.37 3.81
N THR A 179 2.62 12.68 4.89
CA THR A 179 1.52 13.05 5.77
C THR A 179 2.02 13.36 7.17
N PHE A 180 1.35 14.25 7.86
CA PHE A 180 1.67 14.65 9.22
C PHE A 180 0.43 15.04 10.01
N GLY A 181 0.51 15.01 11.33
CA GLY A 181 -0.56 15.46 12.21
C GLY A 181 -0.27 15.10 13.67
N ASP A 182 -1.22 15.38 14.56
CA ASP A 182 -1.06 15.11 15.98
C ASP A 182 -1.89 13.95 16.46
N TYR A 183 -1.25 13.02 17.16
CA TYR A 183 -1.88 11.82 17.65
C TYR A 183 -1.88 11.75 19.17
N ASN A 184 -3.05 11.46 19.74
CA ASN A 184 -3.20 11.15 21.16
C ASN A 184 -3.44 9.64 21.34
N PRO A 185 -2.46 8.87 21.83
CA PRO A 185 -2.56 7.43 21.97
C PRO A 185 -3.57 7.00 23.05
N ALA A 186 -3.77 7.80 24.10
CA ALA A 186 -4.68 7.45 25.19
C ALA A 186 -6.15 7.53 24.75
N GLN A 187 -6.46 8.44 23.83
CA GLN A 187 -7.81 8.63 23.30
C GLN A 187 -8.00 7.95 21.93
N ASN A 188 -6.92 7.50 21.29
CA ASN A 188 -6.87 7.06 19.90
C ASN A 188 -7.46 8.13 18.94
N ILE A 189 -7.01 9.38 19.08
CA ILE A 189 -7.49 10.50 18.25
C ILE A 189 -6.34 11.09 17.44
N PHE A 190 -6.56 11.22 16.13
CA PHE A 190 -5.73 11.95 15.18
C PHE A 190 -6.32 13.33 14.89
N ASP A 191 -5.49 14.36 15.01
CA ASP A 191 -5.77 15.73 14.59
C ASP A 191 -5.02 15.99 13.26
N PRO A 192 -5.75 16.14 12.13
CA PRO A 192 -5.19 16.38 10.82
C PRO A 192 -4.73 17.84 10.60
N LEU A 193 -4.81 18.72 11.60
CA LEU A 193 -4.36 20.12 11.51
C LEU A 193 -5.09 20.95 10.43
N ASP A 194 -6.34 20.58 10.16
CA ASP A 194 -7.21 21.22 9.16
C ASP A 194 -8.20 22.24 9.78
N GLY A 195 -8.23 22.34 11.10
CA GLY A 195 -9.17 23.19 11.83
C GLY A 195 -10.54 22.57 12.11
N VAL A 196 -10.80 21.33 11.71
CA VAL A 196 -12.14 20.70 11.76
C VAL A 196 -12.24 19.63 12.84
N ALA A 197 -11.20 18.83 13.06
CA ALA A 197 -11.26 17.59 13.86
C ALA A 197 -11.67 17.73 15.35
N ARG A 198 -11.90 18.95 15.85
CA ARG A 198 -12.34 19.24 17.23
C ARG A 198 -13.37 20.36 17.31
N GLY A 199 -14.31 20.44 16.37
CA GLY A 199 -15.35 21.48 16.39
C GLY A 199 -14.79 22.90 16.29
N GLY A 200 -13.74 23.10 15.48
CA GLY A 200 -13.08 24.39 15.30
C GLY A 200 -11.88 24.67 16.21
N LEU A 201 -11.54 23.76 17.13
CA LEU A 201 -10.39 23.92 18.04
C LEU A 201 -9.08 23.33 17.52
N SER A 202 -9.10 22.64 16.38
CA SER A 202 -7.89 22.15 15.71
C SER A 202 -7.12 23.35 15.10
N PRO A 203 -5.78 23.34 15.11
CA PRO A 203 -5.00 24.34 14.40
C PRO A 203 -5.28 24.30 12.89
N ARG A 204 -5.36 25.46 12.24
CA ARG A 204 -5.41 25.55 10.77
C ARG A 204 -4.00 25.68 10.21
N LEU A 205 -3.31 24.54 10.03
CA LEU A 205 -1.90 24.50 9.60
C LEU A 205 -1.69 23.85 8.23
N GLY A 206 -2.73 23.84 7.38
CA GLY A 206 -2.66 23.31 6.02
C GLY A 206 -3.17 21.89 5.84
N GLY A 207 -3.69 21.27 6.91
CA GLY A 207 -4.13 19.87 6.86
C GLY A 207 -2.98 18.87 7.02
N PHE A 208 -3.27 17.60 6.72
CA PHE A 208 -2.42 16.46 7.08
C PHE A 208 -1.51 15.97 5.95
N VAL A 209 -1.57 16.58 4.77
CA VAL A 209 -0.75 16.23 3.60
C VAL A 209 0.23 17.36 3.34
N GLN A 210 1.49 17.03 3.05
CA GLN A 210 2.47 18.01 2.60
C GLN A 210 2.37 18.17 1.08
N HIS A 211 1.70 19.20 0.60
CA HIS A 211 1.67 19.51 -0.82
C HIS A 211 3.02 20.11 -1.22
N THR A 212 3.71 19.58 -2.23
CA THR A 212 5.05 20.08 -2.61
C THR A 212 5.20 20.39 -4.10
N ARG A 213 4.14 20.20 -4.88
CA ARG A 213 4.15 20.28 -6.35
C ARG A 213 2.90 21.00 -6.88
N PHE A 214 2.79 22.27 -6.51
CA PHE A 214 1.64 23.14 -6.74
C PHE A 214 1.29 23.27 -8.22
N SER A 215 -0.01 23.43 -8.51
CA SER A 215 -0.52 23.71 -9.85
C SER A 215 -0.21 25.13 -10.31
N LEU A 216 -0.08 26.07 -9.36
CA LEU A 216 0.32 27.46 -9.60
C LEU A 216 1.79 27.71 -9.22
N PRO A 217 2.62 28.24 -10.14
CA PRO A 217 4.03 28.52 -9.87
C PRO A 217 4.24 29.63 -8.83
N GLU A 218 3.24 30.46 -8.58
CA GLU A 218 3.28 31.51 -7.57
C GLU A 218 3.20 30.95 -6.14
N CYS A 219 2.68 29.74 -5.96
CA CYS A 219 2.63 29.08 -4.66
C CYS A 219 3.98 28.47 -4.28
N LEU A 220 4.26 28.40 -2.97
CA LEU A 220 5.41 27.63 -2.48
C LEU A 220 5.00 26.23 -2.05
N PRO A 221 5.91 25.25 -2.20
CA PRO A 221 5.82 23.98 -1.48
C PRO A 221 5.48 24.19 -0.01
N GLU A 222 4.57 23.39 0.54
CA GLU A 222 4.27 23.43 1.96
C GLU A 222 5.39 22.82 2.78
N ARG A 223 5.66 23.45 3.91
CA ARG A 223 6.53 22.90 4.95
C ARG A 223 5.74 22.04 5.92
N ILE A 224 6.44 21.19 6.65
CA ILE A 224 5.88 20.52 7.83
C ILE A 224 5.85 21.54 8.98
N PRO A 225 4.71 21.82 9.62
CA PRO A 225 4.63 22.73 10.75
C PRO A 225 5.51 22.29 11.91
N THR A 226 6.19 23.24 12.55
CA THR A 226 7.08 22.94 13.67
C THR A 226 6.28 22.71 14.95
N ILE A 227 6.87 21.99 15.91
CA ILE A 227 6.28 21.78 17.24
C ILE A 227 5.93 23.12 17.92
N ALA A 228 6.75 24.15 17.73
CA ALA A 228 6.58 25.44 18.39
C ALA A 228 5.36 26.24 17.90
N GLU A 229 4.89 25.95 16.69
CA GLU A 229 3.74 26.63 16.09
C GLU A 229 2.41 25.93 16.41
N ASP A 230 2.49 24.70 16.93
CA ASP A 230 1.31 23.89 17.18
C ASP A 230 0.83 23.97 18.63
N PRO A 231 -0.36 24.52 18.89
CA PRO A 231 -0.91 24.63 20.24
C PRO A 231 -1.30 23.28 20.87
N ASN A 232 -1.36 22.18 20.10
CA ASN A 232 -1.53 20.83 20.64
C ASN A 232 -0.23 20.27 21.26
N LEU A 233 0.92 20.87 20.96
CA LEU A 233 2.24 20.35 21.33
C LEU A 233 3.04 21.16 22.38
N PRO A 234 2.42 21.79 23.41
CA PRO A 234 3.18 22.47 24.45
C PRO A 234 3.87 21.46 25.39
N ASN A 235 5.08 21.81 25.86
CA ASN A 235 5.79 21.10 26.93
C ASN A 235 5.94 19.59 26.67
N ILE A 236 6.56 19.20 25.55
CA ILE A 236 6.82 17.78 25.21
C ILE A 236 7.65 17.10 26.30
N ASP A 237 7.11 16.04 26.88
CA ASP A 237 7.80 15.17 27.83
C ASP A 237 8.94 14.41 27.11
N PRO A 238 10.19 14.47 27.61
CA PRO A 238 11.33 13.88 26.93
C PRO A 238 11.33 12.34 26.92
N VAL A 239 10.56 11.70 27.80
CA VAL A 239 10.44 10.24 27.95
C VAL A 239 9.28 9.72 27.09
N THR A 240 8.08 10.25 27.28
CA THR A 240 6.86 9.76 26.58
C THR A 240 6.70 10.36 25.18
N LYS A 241 7.40 11.46 24.90
CA LYS A 241 7.25 12.29 23.69
C LYS A 241 5.87 12.90 23.50
N LEU A 242 5.04 12.90 24.54
CA LEU A 242 3.71 13.51 24.54
C LEU A 242 3.77 14.93 25.10
N SER A 243 2.94 15.81 24.56
CA SER A 243 2.66 17.13 25.09
C SER A 243 1.88 17.05 26.40
N SER A 244 1.75 18.18 27.10
CA SER A 244 0.88 18.26 28.28
C SER A 244 -0.61 18.03 27.96
N LEU A 245 -0.99 18.00 26.68
CA LEU A 245 -2.34 17.67 26.19
C LEU A 245 -2.45 16.21 25.72
N GLY A 246 -1.37 15.44 25.82
CA GLY A 246 -1.32 14.03 25.43
C GLY A 246 -1.11 13.79 23.93
N PHE A 247 -0.70 14.81 23.16
CA PHE A 247 -0.44 14.68 21.72
C PHE A 247 1.04 14.52 21.41
N ARG A 248 1.34 13.84 20.30
CA ARG A 248 2.65 13.91 19.65
C ARG A 248 2.49 14.10 18.14
N ARG A 249 3.47 14.79 17.54
CA ARG A 249 3.60 14.92 16.09
C ARG A 249 3.98 13.58 15.49
N GLY A 250 3.15 13.07 14.58
CA GLY A 250 3.51 12.00 13.66
C GLY A 250 3.85 12.56 12.29
N VAL A 251 4.83 11.95 11.60
CA VAL A 251 5.13 12.21 10.19
C VAL A 251 5.42 10.88 9.52
N VAL A 252 4.71 10.57 8.44
CA VAL A 252 4.81 9.28 7.74
C VAL A 252 4.71 9.51 6.24
N GLU A 253 5.54 8.82 5.48
CA GLU A 253 5.40 8.72 4.03
C GLU A 253 4.44 7.59 3.65
N PHE A 254 3.55 7.85 2.70
CA PHE A 254 2.68 6.83 2.12
C PHE A 254 2.88 6.78 0.62
N ALA A 255 2.89 5.57 0.08
CA ALA A 255 3.07 5.31 -1.33
C ALA A 255 1.78 4.77 -1.94
N GLY A 256 1.36 5.38 -3.06
CA GLY A 256 0.25 4.88 -3.87
C GLY A 256 0.47 3.41 -4.27
N PRO A 257 -0.36 2.47 -3.81
CA PRO A 257 -0.25 1.07 -4.21
C PRO A 257 -0.77 0.89 -5.64
N PRO A 258 -0.46 -0.21 -6.33
CA PRO A 258 -0.97 -0.43 -7.68
C PRO A 258 -2.49 -0.70 -7.62
N TYR A 259 -3.24 -0.26 -8.63
CA TYR A 259 -4.68 -0.50 -8.72
C TYR A 259 -4.99 -1.83 -9.43
N ILE A 260 -4.70 -2.95 -8.78
CA ILE A 260 -4.91 -4.30 -9.36
C ILE A 260 -6.03 -5.02 -8.62
N GLY A 261 -7.07 -5.46 -9.34
CA GLY A 261 -8.15 -6.28 -8.78
C GLY A 261 -8.96 -5.58 -7.68
N ARG A 262 -8.96 -4.23 -7.65
CA ARG A 262 -9.63 -3.46 -6.58
C ARG A 262 -11.14 -3.69 -6.57
N GLY A 263 -11.77 -3.88 -7.73
CA GLY A 263 -13.17 -4.26 -7.80
C GLY A 263 -13.47 -5.63 -7.17
N LEU A 264 -12.56 -6.61 -7.28
CA LEU A 264 -12.71 -7.91 -6.62
C LEU A 264 -12.64 -7.74 -5.11
N MET A 265 -11.68 -6.93 -4.64
CA MET A 265 -11.50 -6.59 -3.23
C MET A 265 -12.73 -5.88 -2.64
N GLU A 266 -13.35 -4.98 -3.42
CA GLU A 266 -14.60 -4.30 -3.06
C GLU A 266 -15.74 -5.29 -2.87
N ALA A 267 -15.80 -6.32 -3.72
CA ALA A 267 -16.91 -7.29 -3.79
C ALA A 267 -16.77 -8.47 -2.81
N ILE A 268 -15.77 -8.51 -1.94
CA ILE A 268 -15.66 -9.57 -0.91
C ILE A 268 -16.74 -9.36 0.15
N PRO A 269 -17.48 -10.38 0.60
CA PRO A 269 -18.46 -10.21 1.67
C PRO A 269 -17.84 -9.67 2.96
N SER A 270 -18.49 -8.75 3.67
CA SER A 270 -17.91 -8.18 4.90
C SER A 270 -17.73 -9.24 5.99
N ASN A 271 -18.66 -10.19 6.07
CA ASN A 271 -18.58 -11.31 7.00
C ASN A 271 -17.40 -12.26 6.68
N ASP A 272 -17.04 -12.40 5.39
CA ASP A 272 -15.87 -13.18 4.98
C ASP A 272 -14.53 -12.53 5.35
N ILE A 273 -14.51 -11.21 5.57
CA ILE A 273 -13.34 -10.52 6.12
C ILE A 273 -13.32 -10.73 7.64
N ARG A 274 -14.45 -10.48 8.32
CA ARG A 274 -14.58 -10.58 9.78
C ARG A 274 -14.29 -11.98 10.34
N ARG A 275 -14.59 -13.05 9.58
CA ARG A 275 -14.31 -14.43 10.03
C ARG A 275 -12.83 -14.74 10.29
N PHE A 276 -11.92 -13.90 9.81
CA PHE A 276 -10.48 -14.06 10.02
C PHE A 276 -9.98 -13.26 11.23
N GLU A 277 -10.82 -12.45 11.87
CA GLU A 277 -10.44 -11.69 13.05
C GLU A 277 -10.03 -12.63 14.20
N ASP A 278 -8.99 -12.24 14.94
CA ASP A 278 -8.50 -12.94 16.14
C ASP A 278 -7.96 -11.93 17.17
N GLU A 279 -8.60 -10.76 17.25
CA GLU A 279 -8.16 -9.65 18.08
C GLU A 279 -8.12 -10.04 19.56
N GLY A 280 -6.94 -9.92 20.17
CA GLY A 280 -6.74 -10.08 21.61
C GLY A 280 -6.83 -11.51 22.16
N SER A 281 -7.32 -12.48 21.38
CA SER A 281 -7.40 -13.90 21.78
C SER A 281 -6.22 -14.74 21.29
N ASP A 282 -5.68 -14.46 20.10
CA ASP A 282 -4.67 -15.32 19.44
C ASP A 282 -5.05 -16.81 19.59
N SER A 283 -6.31 -17.11 19.30
CA SER A 283 -6.92 -18.41 19.55
C SER A 283 -6.86 -19.32 18.34
N GLN A 284 -6.62 -18.76 17.15
CA GLN A 284 -6.44 -19.52 15.94
C GLN A 284 -5.09 -20.24 15.99
N SER A 285 -5.11 -21.54 15.72
CA SER A 285 -3.89 -22.33 15.57
C SER A 285 -3.93 -23.06 14.26
N ILE A 286 -2.90 -22.87 13.44
CA ILE A 286 -2.67 -23.64 12.23
C ILE A 286 -1.42 -24.48 12.44
N ALA A 287 -1.57 -25.79 12.31
CA ALA A 287 -0.46 -26.73 12.47
C ALA A 287 0.63 -26.43 11.44
N SER A 288 1.88 -26.41 11.88
CA SER A 288 3.04 -26.28 11.00
C SER A 288 4.17 -27.20 11.47
N SER A 289 4.77 -27.89 10.51
CA SER A 289 5.97 -28.73 10.72
C SER A 289 7.23 -27.92 10.99
N LEU A 290 7.18 -26.59 10.81
CA LEU A 290 8.29 -25.66 11.10
C LEU A 290 8.14 -24.95 12.46
N ASN A 291 7.10 -25.29 13.23
CA ASN A 291 6.84 -24.67 14.53
C ASN A 291 7.99 -24.88 15.52
N ASN A 292 8.27 -23.84 16.30
CA ASN A 292 9.12 -23.93 17.48
C ASN A 292 8.46 -23.14 18.62
N ALA A 293 7.61 -23.81 19.39
CA ALA A 293 6.77 -23.24 20.43
C ALA A 293 7.55 -22.62 21.62
N GLY A 294 8.88 -22.73 21.64
CA GLY A 294 9.71 -22.28 22.77
C GLY A 294 10.21 -20.83 22.69
N ILE A 295 9.99 -20.11 21.58
CA ILE A 295 10.60 -18.78 21.36
C ILE A 295 9.61 -17.65 21.65
N PHE A 296 8.44 -17.66 21.01
CA PHE A 296 7.37 -16.71 21.26
C PHE A 296 6.24 -17.40 22.03
N ALA A 297 5.87 -16.87 23.18
CA ALA A 297 4.78 -17.39 24.00
C ALA A 297 3.45 -16.82 23.47
N CYS A 298 2.85 -17.55 22.52
CA CYS A 298 1.56 -17.26 21.91
C CYS A 298 0.57 -18.37 22.31
N THR A 299 -0.72 -18.06 22.38
CA THR A 299 -1.76 -19.06 22.66
C THR A 299 -2.08 -19.86 21.38
N GLY A 300 -1.94 -19.20 20.22
CA GLY A 300 -2.26 -19.71 18.90
C GLY A 300 -1.11 -19.58 17.92
N ASP A 301 -1.31 -18.87 16.81
CA ASP A 301 -0.35 -18.71 15.71
C ASP A 301 0.41 -17.37 15.74
N CYS A 302 0.24 -16.58 16.80
CA CYS A 302 0.79 -15.25 17.04
C CYS A 302 0.20 -14.13 16.17
N ILE A 303 -0.93 -14.37 15.50
CA ILE A 303 -1.55 -13.42 14.57
C ILE A 303 -2.88 -12.94 15.15
N THR A 304 -3.01 -11.64 15.39
CA THR A 304 -4.17 -11.05 16.08
C THR A 304 -4.96 -10.08 15.20
N GLY A 305 -5.07 -10.41 13.91
CA GLY A 305 -5.64 -9.50 12.91
C GLY A 305 -7.05 -9.01 13.25
N LYS A 306 -7.38 -7.78 12.86
CA LYS A 306 -8.72 -7.18 13.06
C LYS A 306 -9.20 -6.35 11.89
N THR A 307 -10.51 -6.14 11.74
CA THR A 307 -11.01 -5.18 10.75
C THR A 307 -10.79 -3.74 11.20
N ASN A 308 -10.47 -2.85 10.26
CA ASN A 308 -10.69 -1.43 10.47
C ASN A 308 -12.18 -1.15 10.25
N THR A 309 -12.85 -0.51 11.20
CA THR A 309 -14.24 -0.05 11.02
C THR A 309 -14.25 1.44 10.76
N ILE A 310 -14.76 1.83 9.59
CA ILE A 310 -14.91 3.22 9.15
C ILE A 310 -16.22 3.77 9.70
N PRO A 311 -16.18 4.89 10.45
CA PRO A 311 -17.39 5.53 10.94
C PRO A 311 -18.31 5.92 9.78
N THR A 312 -19.61 5.71 9.96
CA THR A 312 -20.59 6.32 9.07
C THR A 312 -20.59 7.83 9.28
N PRO A 313 -20.55 8.66 8.22
CA PRO A 313 -20.69 10.11 8.35
C PRO A 313 -21.95 10.46 9.17
N SER A 314 -21.83 11.35 10.15
CA SER A 314 -22.94 11.74 11.02
C SER A 314 -23.95 12.63 10.28
N GLY A 315 -25.12 12.08 9.95
CA GLY A 315 -26.24 12.79 9.33
C GLY A 315 -27.13 11.85 8.52
N THR A 316 -28.46 11.99 8.64
CA THR A 316 -29.45 11.15 7.93
C THR A 316 -29.79 11.65 6.52
N ALA A 317 -29.24 12.79 6.10
CA ALA A 317 -29.43 13.35 4.77
C ALA A 317 -28.12 13.31 3.99
N ILE A 318 -28.18 12.84 2.74
CA ILE A 318 -27.14 13.13 1.75
C ILE A 318 -27.27 14.59 1.33
N SER A 319 -26.74 15.51 2.15
CA SER A 319 -26.29 16.78 1.59
C SER A 319 -25.09 16.47 0.70
N ALA A 320 -24.86 17.26 -0.34
CA ALA A 320 -23.67 17.11 -1.17
C ALA A 320 -22.43 17.31 -0.29
N GLY A 321 -21.87 16.19 0.21
CA GLY A 321 -20.95 16.12 1.34
C GLY A 321 -21.06 14.82 2.18
N SER A 322 -22.19 14.10 2.18
CA SER A 322 -22.39 12.81 2.88
C SER A 322 -22.66 11.64 1.92
N ALA A 323 -22.05 11.67 0.73
CA ALA A 323 -22.20 10.66 -0.32
C ALA A 323 -21.41 9.35 -0.09
N PHE A 324 -20.71 9.24 1.04
CA PHE A 324 -19.84 8.11 1.38
C PHE A 324 -20.44 7.22 2.47
N THR A 325 -20.09 5.94 2.42
CA THR A 325 -20.50 4.93 3.39
C THR A 325 -19.47 4.69 4.50
N GLY A 326 -19.94 4.36 5.71
CA GLY A 326 -19.12 3.69 6.73
C GLY A 326 -19.04 2.17 6.50
N GLY A 327 -18.44 1.42 7.44
CA GLY A 327 -18.45 -0.04 7.42
C GLY A 327 -17.05 -0.67 7.51
N VAL A 328 -16.90 -1.90 7.01
CA VAL A 328 -15.60 -2.59 6.99
C VAL A 328 -14.67 -1.87 6.02
N GLY A 329 -13.55 -1.39 6.55
CA GLY A 329 -12.46 -0.80 5.80
C GLY A 329 -11.81 -1.81 4.87
N ARG A 330 -11.54 -1.39 3.63
CA ARG A 330 -10.99 -2.26 2.57
C ARG A 330 -9.81 -1.60 1.88
N PHE A 331 -9.97 -0.33 1.52
CA PHE A 331 -9.04 0.39 0.67
C PHE A 331 -8.08 1.26 1.48
N GLY A 332 -6.98 1.63 0.84
CA GLY A 332 -5.89 2.35 1.50
C GLY A 332 -4.98 1.43 2.33
N LEU A 333 -3.94 2.04 2.90
CA LEU A 333 -2.85 1.35 3.58
C LEU A 333 -3.26 0.80 4.95
N ARG A 334 -4.17 1.52 5.63
CA ARG A 334 -4.77 1.13 6.91
C ARG A 334 -6.24 0.74 6.77
N ALA A 335 -6.64 0.31 5.58
CA ALA A 335 -8.05 0.03 5.29
C ALA A 335 -8.97 1.24 5.59
N ASN A 336 -8.49 2.48 5.43
CA ASN A 336 -9.14 3.71 5.87
C ASN A 336 -10.33 4.18 5.00
N GLY A 337 -10.80 3.34 4.06
CA GLY A 337 -12.09 3.55 3.42
C GLY A 337 -12.76 2.24 3.01
N ALA A 338 -14.09 2.26 3.05
CA ALA A 338 -14.95 1.12 2.79
C ALA A 338 -15.18 0.89 1.28
N GLU A 339 -15.09 1.93 0.45
CA GLU A 339 -15.35 1.86 -0.98
C GLU A 339 -14.29 2.60 -1.81
N ILE A 340 -14.15 2.22 -3.08
CA ILE A 340 -13.15 2.84 -3.99
C ILE A 340 -13.44 4.34 -4.19
N LEU A 341 -14.73 4.73 -4.18
CA LEU A 341 -15.15 6.10 -4.46
C LEU A 341 -14.58 7.11 -3.46
N GLN A 342 -14.38 6.72 -2.19
CA GLN A 342 -13.76 7.57 -1.17
C GLN A 342 -12.33 7.95 -1.56
N PHE A 343 -11.57 7.03 -2.15
CA PHE A 343 -10.19 7.28 -2.59
C PHE A 343 -10.14 8.08 -3.88
N VAL A 344 -11.08 7.86 -4.79
CA VAL A 344 -11.20 8.67 -6.02
C VAL A 344 -11.51 10.11 -5.64
N ALA A 345 -12.51 10.36 -4.79
CA ALA A 345 -12.85 11.71 -4.37
C ALA A 345 -11.76 12.36 -3.52
N GLY A 346 -11.06 11.60 -2.67
CA GLY A 346 -9.93 12.10 -1.89
C GLY A 346 -8.72 12.45 -2.77
N GLY A 347 -8.40 11.64 -3.77
CA GLY A 347 -7.33 11.93 -4.73
C GLY A 347 -7.67 13.10 -5.65
N LEU A 348 -8.93 13.20 -6.09
CA LEU A 348 -9.43 14.31 -6.90
C LEU A 348 -9.22 15.66 -6.17
N GLN A 349 -9.62 15.74 -4.89
CA GLN A 349 -9.47 16.94 -4.07
C GLN A 349 -8.01 17.16 -3.63
N GLY A 350 -7.41 16.20 -2.92
CA GLY A 350 -6.13 16.40 -2.25
C GLY A 350 -4.90 16.32 -3.16
N GLU A 351 -4.95 15.52 -4.22
CA GLU A 351 -3.80 15.37 -5.11
C GLU A 351 -3.94 16.19 -6.39
N VAL A 352 -5.12 16.26 -7.00
CA VAL A 352 -5.34 16.97 -8.28
C VAL A 352 -6.00 18.35 -8.11
N GLY A 353 -6.56 18.65 -6.94
CA GLY A 353 -7.09 19.97 -6.61
C GLY A 353 -8.48 20.29 -7.16
N PHE A 354 -9.29 19.29 -7.51
CA PHE A 354 -10.66 19.52 -8.02
C PHE A 354 -11.70 19.25 -6.93
N THR A 355 -12.72 20.11 -6.83
CA THR A 355 -13.92 19.80 -6.07
C THR A 355 -15.01 19.16 -6.94
N SER A 356 -15.97 18.50 -6.30
CA SER A 356 -17.11 17.86 -6.96
C SER A 356 -18.33 17.80 -6.03
N ILE A 357 -19.46 17.33 -6.55
CA ILE A 357 -20.65 17.09 -5.72
C ILE A 357 -20.37 16.11 -4.55
N LEU A 358 -19.39 15.19 -4.70
CA LEU A 358 -19.01 14.24 -3.65
C LEU A 358 -18.19 14.90 -2.54
N ASN A 359 -17.36 15.88 -2.89
CA ASN A 359 -16.53 16.63 -1.95
C ASN A 359 -16.35 18.06 -2.44
N ARG A 360 -17.01 19.00 -1.77
CA ARG A 360 -17.08 20.42 -2.14
C ARG A 360 -16.07 21.30 -1.42
N ASN A 361 -15.33 20.73 -0.48
CA ASN A 361 -14.43 21.50 0.34
C ASN A 361 -13.14 21.72 -0.45
N GLU A 362 -12.64 22.94 -0.49
CA GLU A 362 -11.25 23.17 -0.87
C GLU A 362 -10.32 22.61 0.21
N PRO A 363 -9.09 22.17 -0.13
CA PRO A 363 -8.11 21.85 0.88
C PRO A 363 -7.76 23.10 1.70
N THR A 364 -7.48 22.92 3.00
CA THR A 364 -7.19 24.03 3.91
C THR A 364 -5.86 24.69 3.52
N ASP A 365 -5.86 25.99 3.29
CA ASP A 365 -4.63 26.73 2.99
C ASP A 365 -3.59 26.61 4.11
N SER A 366 -2.36 26.24 3.75
CA SER A 366 -1.22 26.30 4.65
C SER A 366 -0.83 27.75 4.97
N PRO A 367 -0.40 28.04 6.21
CA PRO A 367 0.18 29.34 6.58
C PRO A 367 1.31 29.83 5.66
N THR A 368 1.95 28.92 4.93
CA THR A 368 2.99 29.21 3.93
C THR A 368 2.48 30.05 2.75
N ASN A 369 1.22 29.82 2.34
CA ASN A 369 0.65 30.39 1.11
C ASN A 369 -0.52 31.35 1.38
N VAL A 370 -1.07 31.38 2.60
CA VAL A 370 -2.12 32.33 2.98
C VAL A 370 -1.69 33.78 2.69
N GLY A 371 -2.49 34.48 1.88
CA GLY A 371 -2.29 35.89 1.54
C GLY A 371 -1.16 36.17 0.55
N ARG A 372 -0.57 35.13 -0.06
CA ARG A 372 0.52 35.29 -1.02
C ARG A 372 0.00 35.80 -2.38
N PRO A 373 0.60 36.86 -2.96
CA PRO A 373 0.21 37.36 -4.27
C PRO A 373 0.31 36.29 -5.36
N GLY A 374 -0.78 36.08 -6.10
CA GLY A 374 -0.84 35.15 -7.24
C GLY A 374 -1.05 33.67 -6.87
N CYS A 375 -0.83 33.28 -5.61
CA CYS A 375 -1.21 31.97 -5.09
C CYS A 375 -2.63 32.05 -4.52
N VAL A 376 -3.60 32.19 -5.42
CA VAL A 376 -5.02 32.30 -5.07
C VAL A 376 -5.78 31.38 -6.00
N ASP A 377 -6.74 30.66 -5.44
CA ASP A 377 -7.68 29.90 -6.24
C ASP A 377 -8.48 30.82 -7.17
N PRO A 378 -8.39 30.64 -8.50
CA PRO A 378 -9.13 31.46 -9.45
C PRO A 378 -10.64 31.18 -9.45
N TYR A 379 -11.10 30.04 -8.93
CA TYR A 379 -12.52 29.63 -8.94
C TYR A 379 -13.01 29.14 -7.57
N PRO A 380 -12.86 29.95 -6.50
CA PRO A 380 -13.18 29.49 -5.17
C PRO A 380 -14.68 29.22 -5.04
N ASN A 381 -15.02 28.04 -4.52
CA ASN A 381 -16.39 27.58 -4.30
C ASN A 381 -17.19 27.26 -5.58
N THR A 382 -16.53 27.03 -6.71
CA THR A 382 -17.20 26.36 -7.84
C THR A 382 -17.15 24.85 -7.66
N LEU A 383 -17.82 24.10 -8.54
CA LEU A 383 -17.59 22.67 -8.65
C LEU A 383 -16.84 22.47 -9.95
N GLU A 384 -15.59 22.05 -9.86
CA GLU A 384 -14.71 22.02 -11.01
C GLU A 384 -14.83 20.70 -11.77
N SER A 385 -15.40 19.65 -11.17
CA SER A 385 -15.67 18.37 -11.83
C SER A 385 -17.14 17.95 -11.74
N HIS A 386 -17.68 17.48 -12.87
CA HIS A 386 -18.92 16.69 -12.91
C HIS A 386 -18.75 15.35 -12.19
N LEU A 387 -19.86 14.72 -11.77
CA LEU A 387 -19.90 13.38 -11.16
C LEU A 387 -19.53 12.27 -12.14
N SER A 388 -19.63 12.50 -13.45
CA SER A 388 -19.26 11.52 -14.47
C SER A 388 -17.80 11.09 -14.29
N VAL A 389 -16.89 12.04 -14.01
CA VAL A 389 -15.45 11.80 -13.81
C VAL A 389 -15.17 10.83 -12.65
N PRO A 390 -15.48 11.15 -11.38
CA PRO A 390 -15.12 10.26 -10.26
C PRO A 390 -15.87 8.92 -10.33
N LEU A 391 -17.06 8.85 -10.94
CA LEU A 391 -17.77 7.58 -11.11
C LEU A 391 -17.19 6.73 -12.26
N SER A 392 -16.75 7.35 -13.35
CA SER A 392 -16.04 6.66 -14.44
C SER A 392 -14.67 6.17 -13.98
N GLU A 393 -13.92 6.98 -13.24
CA GLU A 393 -12.67 6.55 -12.60
C GLU A 393 -12.87 5.37 -11.65
N ARG A 394 -13.87 5.44 -10.75
CA ARG A 394 -14.24 4.32 -9.88
C ARG A 394 -14.52 3.06 -10.70
N ASN A 395 -15.29 3.17 -11.77
CA ASN A 395 -15.62 2.03 -12.63
C ASN A 395 -14.39 1.49 -13.36
N PHE A 396 -13.48 2.35 -13.81
CA PHE A 396 -12.19 1.96 -14.38
C PHE A 396 -11.33 1.19 -13.38
N LEU A 397 -11.19 1.67 -12.14
CA LEU A 397 -10.45 0.99 -11.08
C LEU A 397 -11.10 -0.34 -10.67
N ARG A 398 -12.43 -0.42 -10.67
CA ARG A 398 -13.18 -1.68 -10.47
C ARG A 398 -12.89 -2.70 -11.57
N MET A 399 -12.82 -2.23 -12.82
CA MET A 399 -12.61 -3.06 -14.01
C MET A 399 -11.15 -3.43 -14.23
N THR A 400 -10.20 -2.82 -13.51
CA THR A 400 -8.79 -3.18 -13.62
C THR A 400 -8.57 -4.57 -13.01
N ALA A 401 -8.36 -5.54 -13.89
CA ALA A 401 -8.29 -6.96 -13.58
C ALA A 401 -6.89 -7.36 -13.06
N PRO A 402 -6.75 -8.51 -12.39
CA PRO A 402 -5.42 -9.06 -12.09
C PRO A 402 -4.71 -9.54 -13.36
N PRO A 403 -3.36 -9.52 -13.39
CA PRO A 403 -2.61 -10.27 -14.40
C PRO A 403 -2.81 -11.78 -14.20
N GLU A 404 -2.64 -12.53 -15.27
CA GLU A 404 -2.53 -13.98 -15.20
C GLU A 404 -1.23 -14.37 -14.47
N PHE A 405 -1.27 -15.53 -13.83
CA PHE A 405 -0.11 -16.14 -13.20
C PHE A 405 0.99 -16.39 -14.22
N GLY A 406 2.23 -16.49 -13.75
CA GLY A 406 3.35 -16.89 -14.60
C GLY A 406 3.18 -18.32 -15.14
N ASP A 407 3.81 -18.57 -16.29
CA ASP A 407 3.68 -19.83 -17.03
C ASP A 407 4.11 -21.04 -16.19
N THR A 408 5.09 -20.86 -15.30
CA THR A 408 5.58 -21.92 -14.42
C THR A 408 4.53 -22.30 -13.39
N LEU A 409 3.90 -21.32 -12.74
CA LEU A 409 2.81 -21.58 -11.80
C LEU A 409 1.60 -22.18 -12.53
N LEU A 410 1.23 -21.69 -13.71
CA LEU A 410 0.15 -22.29 -14.51
C LEU A 410 0.44 -23.77 -14.85
N ALA A 411 1.67 -24.13 -15.20
CA ALA A 411 2.07 -25.52 -15.41
C ALA A 411 1.98 -26.36 -14.12
N VAL A 412 2.21 -25.76 -12.95
CA VAL A 412 1.96 -26.39 -11.65
C VAL A 412 0.46 -26.63 -11.44
N LEU A 413 -0.36 -25.59 -11.61
CA LEU A 413 -1.81 -25.63 -11.33
C LEU A 413 -2.58 -26.52 -12.31
N ASN A 414 -2.12 -26.67 -13.55
CA ASN A 414 -2.74 -27.61 -14.49
C ASN A 414 -2.56 -29.08 -14.08
N ASN A 415 -1.58 -29.40 -13.24
CA ASN A 415 -1.42 -30.73 -12.67
C ASN A 415 -0.82 -30.66 -11.25
N PRO A 416 -1.63 -30.26 -10.25
CA PRO A 416 -1.13 -29.84 -8.94
C PRO A 416 -0.55 -31.00 -8.13
N THR A 417 -0.99 -32.24 -8.38
CA THR A 417 -0.54 -33.45 -7.68
C THR A 417 0.68 -34.11 -8.30
N ARG A 418 1.06 -33.74 -9.53
CA ARG A 418 2.22 -34.34 -10.22
C ARG A 418 3.51 -34.03 -9.46
N SER A 419 4.28 -35.08 -9.18
CA SER A 419 5.63 -34.96 -8.65
C SER A 419 6.55 -34.27 -9.67
N ARG A 420 7.41 -33.38 -9.18
CA ARG A 420 8.33 -32.56 -9.97
C ARG A 420 9.70 -32.60 -9.29
N SER A 421 10.78 -32.56 -10.07
CA SER A 421 12.12 -32.46 -9.52
C SER A 421 12.26 -31.13 -8.76
N PRO A 422 12.75 -31.13 -7.49
CA PRO A 422 12.96 -29.89 -6.73
C PRO A 422 13.88 -28.87 -7.41
N GLN A 423 14.70 -29.30 -8.37
CA GLN A 423 15.63 -28.46 -9.10
C GLN A 423 15.03 -27.85 -10.38
N SER A 424 13.87 -28.33 -10.85
CA SER A 424 13.18 -27.75 -12.01
C SER A 424 12.45 -26.45 -11.62
N PRO A 425 12.22 -25.52 -12.55
CA PRO A 425 11.45 -24.31 -12.28
C PRO A 425 10.07 -24.60 -11.66
N GLU A 426 9.34 -25.58 -12.18
CA GLU A 426 8.03 -25.98 -11.67
C GLU A 426 8.12 -26.64 -10.30
N GLY A 427 9.20 -27.38 -10.01
CA GLY A 427 9.45 -27.93 -8.69
C GLY A 427 9.74 -26.85 -7.65
N GLN A 428 10.51 -25.83 -8.01
CA GLN A 428 10.80 -24.68 -7.15
C GLN A 428 9.54 -23.87 -6.86
N VAL A 429 8.76 -23.52 -7.89
CA VAL A 429 7.49 -22.78 -7.72
C VAL A 429 6.48 -23.59 -6.90
N LYS A 430 6.37 -24.90 -7.15
CA LYS A 430 5.52 -25.80 -6.33
C LYS A 430 5.95 -25.79 -4.86
N ARG A 431 7.25 -25.97 -4.59
CA ARG A 431 7.81 -25.94 -3.23
C ARG A 431 7.59 -24.59 -2.56
N GLY A 432 7.76 -23.49 -3.28
CA GLY A 432 7.50 -22.14 -2.77
C GLY A 432 6.05 -21.92 -2.37
N ALA A 433 5.09 -22.37 -3.20
CA ALA A 433 3.66 -22.31 -2.88
C ALA A 433 3.30 -23.14 -1.65
N GLU A 434 3.86 -24.34 -1.52
CA GLU A 434 3.66 -25.20 -0.35
C GLU A 434 4.24 -24.57 0.93
N LEU A 435 5.45 -24.03 0.86
CA LEU A 435 6.09 -23.31 1.97
C LEU A 435 5.29 -22.07 2.38
N PHE A 436 4.71 -21.36 1.41
CA PHE A 436 3.83 -20.23 1.65
C PHE A 436 2.55 -20.61 2.42
N GLY A 437 2.14 -21.89 2.35
CA GLY A 437 0.95 -22.42 3.02
C GLY A 437 -0.23 -22.68 2.08
N ILE A 438 0.01 -22.87 0.78
CA ILE A 438 -1.06 -23.06 -0.23
C ILE A 438 -1.39 -24.55 -0.40
N ASP A 439 -2.68 -24.89 -0.29
CA ASP A 439 -3.20 -26.15 -0.85
C ASP A 439 -3.32 -25.99 -2.38
N LEU A 440 -2.35 -26.53 -3.11
CA LEU A 440 -2.29 -26.41 -4.57
C LEU A 440 -3.49 -27.04 -5.31
N VAL A 441 -4.15 -28.04 -4.72
CA VAL A 441 -5.34 -28.65 -5.32
C VAL A 441 -6.52 -27.71 -5.14
N ALA A 442 -6.74 -27.22 -3.92
CA ALA A 442 -7.79 -26.23 -3.63
C ALA A 442 -7.60 -24.98 -4.50
N PHE A 443 -6.37 -24.46 -4.55
CA PHE A 443 -6.01 -23.28 -5.31
C PHE A 443 -6.26 -23.50 -6.82
N SER A 444 -5.79 -24.63 -7.37
CA SER A 444 -6.03 -24.99 -8.78
C SER A 444 -7.52 -25.09 -9.11
N ASN A 445 -8.32 -25.72 -8.26
CA ASN A 445 -9.77 -25.84 -8.46
C ASN A 445 -10.48 -24.49 -8.52
N ARG A 446 -10.00 -23.49 -7.78
CA ARG A 446 -10.58 -22.14 -7.72
C ARG A 446 -10.05 -21.22 -8.82
N MET A 447 -8.81 -21.42 -9.27
CA MET A 447 -8.11 -20.49 -10.16
C MET A 447 -8.13 -20.89 -11.64
N ILE A 448 -8.28 -22.18 -11.94
CA ILE A 448 -8.30 -22.69 -13.32
C ILE A 448 -9.75 -22.96 -13.77
N PRO A 449 -10.21 -22.34 -14.87
CA PRO A 449 -11.55 -22.55 -15.39
C PRO A 449 -11.90 -24.03 -15.59
N GLY A 450 -13.11 -24.41 -15.18
CA GLY A 450 -13.64 -25.77 -15.37
C GLY A 450 -13.09 -26.83 -14.41
N ARG A 451 -12.18 -26.49 -13.48
CA ARG A 451 -11.64 -27.46 -12.51
C ARG A 451 -12.48 -27.63 -11.25
N PHE A 452 -13.24 -26.62 -10.85
CA PHE A 452 -14.04 -26.70 -9.62
C PHE A 452 -15.12 -27.79 -9.75
N PRO A 453 -15.16 -28.80 -8.87
CA PRO A 453 -16.15 -29.87 -8.98
C PRO A 453 -17.55 -29.37 -8.67
N ALA A 454 -18.57 -29.87 -9.38
CA ALA A 454 -19.97 -29.47 -9.20
C ALA A 454 -20.51 -29.70 -7.77
N GLY A 455 -19.95 -30.66 -7.02
CA GLY A 455 -20.30 -30.94 -5.62
C GLY A 455 -19.37 -30.29 -4.59
N GLY A 456 -18.46 -29.42 -5.01
CA GLY A 456 -17.35 -28.93 -4.18
C GLY A 456 -16.22 -29.94 -4.05
N ASP A 457 -15.14 -29.54 -3.37
CA ASP A 457 -13.91 -30.34 -3.24
C ASP A 457 -13.52 -30.67 -1.80
N SER A 458 -14.40 -30.36 -0.83
CA SER A 458 -14.21 -30.53 0.62
C SER A 458 -12.93 -29.91 1.18
N ARG A 459 -12.28 -29.02 0.43
CA ARG A 459 -11.06 -28.30 0.83
C ARG A 459 -11.39 -26.89 1.26
N ASP A 460 -10.44 -26.26 1.93
CA ASP A 460 -10.58 -24.88 2.39
C ASP A 460 -10.95 -23.95 1.20
N PRO A 461 -12.04 -23.17 1.29
CA PRO A 461 -12.47 -22.27 0.23
C PRO A 461 -11.44 -21.19 -0.10
N ASN A 462 -10.52 -20.90 0.81
CA ASN A 462 -9.50 -19.86 0.67
C ASN A 462 -8.14 -20.43 0.22
N ALA A 463 -8.11 -21.74 -0.07
CA ALA A 463 -6.93 -22.49 -0.51
C ALA A 463 -5.74 -22.45 0.47
N ILE A 464 -6.04 -22.33 1.77
CA ILE A 464 -5.06 -22.44 2.85
C ILE A 464 -4.83 -23.92 3.17
N ASN A 465 -3.57 -24.34 3.29
CA ASN A 465 -3.25 -25.66 3.78
C ASN A 465 -3.48 -25.73 5.30
N ARG A 466 -4.45 -26.56 5.72
CA ARG A 466 -4.83 -26.74 7.14
C ARG A 466 -4.09 -27.87 7.84
N THR A 467 -3.42 -28.76 7.10
CA THR A 467 -2.71 -29.90 7.71
C THR A 467 -1.28 -29.55 8.10
N ASP A 468 -0.60 -28.76 7.28
CA ASP A 468 0.75 -28.25 7.53
C ASP A 468 0.93 -26.91 6.79
N SER A 469 0.83 -25.80 7.50
CA SER A 469 0.97 -24.47 6.91
C SER A 469 2.41 -24.04 6.67
N MET A 470 3.41 -24.85 7.05
CA MET A 470 4.83 -24.57 6.81
C MET A 470 5.24 -23.19 7.36
N VAL A 471 5.67 -22.25 6.51
CA VAL A 471 6.01 -20.88 6.96
C VAL A 471 4.75 -20.13 7.39
N SER A 472 3.60 -20.44 6.78
CA SER A 472 2.29 -19.87 7.07
C SER A 472 2.12 -18.40 6.65
N CYS A 473 2.78 -17.98 5.57
CA CYS A 473 2.52 -16.67 4.96
C CYS A 473 1.03 -16.50 4.58
N ALA A 474 0.37 -17.60 4.19
CA ALA A 474 -1.04 -17.67 3.86
C ALA A 474 -1.99 -17.36 5.04
N SER A 475 -1.51 -17.29 6.29
CA SER A 475 -2.35 -16.89 7.44
C SER A 475 -2.83 -15.44 7.33
N CYS A 476 -1.97 -14.52 6.89
CA CYS A 476 -2.37 -13.13 6.60
C CYS A 476 -2.61 -12.94 5.09
N HIS A 477 -1.73 -13.50 4.23
CA HIS A 477 -1.84 -13.40 2.78
C HIS A 477 -2.73 -14.49 2.18
N ILE A 478 -4.00 -14.51 2.61
CA ILE A 478 -4.98 -15.53 2.23
C ILE A 478 -5.12 -15.64 0.71
N PRO A 479 -4.77 -16.80 0.09
CA PRO A 479 -4.63 -16.91 -1.36
C PRO A 479 -5.89 -16.60 -2.15
N VAL A 480 -7.03 -17.13 -1.72
CA VAL A 480 -8.32 -16.98 -2.41
C VAL A 480 -9.34 -16.35 -1.48
N GLN A 481 -10.06 -15.37 -1.99
CA GLN A 481 -11.29 -14.86 -1.38
C GLN A 481 -12.45 -15.11 -2.35
N ARG A 482 -13.64 -15.38 -1.82
CA ARG A 482 -14.86 -15.38 -2.64
C ARG A 482 -15.45 -13.98 -2.68
N THR A 483 -16.06 -13.61 -3.79
CA THR A 483 -16.83 -12.38 -3.90
C THR A 483 -18.33 -12.68 -3.80
N GLY A 484 -19.06 -11.73 -3.20
CA GLY A 484 -20.52 -11.70 -3.15
C GLY A 484 -21.13 -11.12 -4.41
N GLN A 485 -22.35 -10.60 -4.29
CA GLN A 485 -22.92 -9.74 -5.33
C GLN A 485 -22.21 -8.39 -5.29
N SER A 486 -21.64 -7.96 -6.42
CA SER A 486 -21.00 -6.65 -6.49
C SER A 486 -22.03 -5.54 -6.23
N PRO A 487 -21.74 -4.54 -5.37
CA PRO A 487 -22.63 -3.41 -5.12
C PRO A 487 -22.97 -2.59 -6.37
N ALA A 488 -22.10 -2.66 -7.39
CA ALA A 488 -22.33 -2.07 -8.70
C ALA A 488 -23.57 -2.65 -9.41
N ALA A 489 -24.05 -3.85 -9.05
CA ALA A 489 -25.19 -4.49 -9.72
C ALA A 489 -26.51 -3.71 -9.62
N THR A 490 -26.60 -2.75 -8.70
CA THR A 490 -27.83 -2.04 -8.35
C THR A 490 -28.05 -0.78 -9.19
N THR A 491 -27.07 -0.35 -9.99
CA THR A 491 -27.16 0.83 -10.87
C THR A 491 -26.97 0.46 -12.33
N ARG A 492 -27.51 1.28 -13.24
CA ARG A 492 -27.36 1.11 -14.69
C ARG A 492 -25.88 1.07 -15.09
N ASP A 493 -25.09 2.02 -14.60
CA ASP A 493 -23.68 2.15 -14.96
C ASP A 493 -22.80 1.16 -14.17
N GLY A 494 -23.24 0.72 -12.99
CA GLY A 494 -22.55 -0.30 -12.23
C GLY A 494 -22.81 -1.73 -12.74
N ALA A 495 -23.97 -2.02 -13.33
CA ALA A 495 -24.30 -3.34 -13.88
C ALA A 495 -23.33 -3.77 -14.99
N ILE A 496 -22.82 -2.79 -15.73
CA ILE A 496 -21.75 -2.92 -16.73
C ILE A 496 -20.50 -3.58 -16.12
N VAL A 497 -20.19 -3.29 -14.86
CA VAL A 497 -18.99 -3.75 -14.14
C VAL A 497 -19.27 -5.01 -13.32
N ALA A 498 -20.47 -5.13 -12.76
CA ALA A 498 -20.83 -6.11 -11.74
C ALA A 498 -20.64 -7.59 -12.18
N GLN A 499 -20.84 -7.91 -13.45
CA GLN A 499 -20.71 -9.29 -13.96
C GLN A 499 -19.30 -9.89 -13.84
N HIS A 500 -18.30 -9.01 -13.88
CA HIS A 500 -16.88 -9.40 -13.79
C HIS A 500 -16.43 -9.60 -12.34
N LEU A 501 -17.18 -9.01 -11.40
CA LEU A 501 -16.83 -8.95 -9.98
C LEU A 501 -17.66 -9.89 -9.12
N SER A 502 -18.92 -10.13 -9.50
CA SER A 502 -19.84 -10.92 -8.68
C SER A 502 -19.56 -12.41 -8.78
N TYR A 503 -19.65 -13.09 -7.64
CA TYR A 503 -19.58 -14.55 -7.56
C TYR A 503 -18.30 -15.13 -8.19
N LYS A 504 -17.15 -14.59 -7.78
CA LYS A 504 -15.83 -14.99 -8.25
C LYS A 504 -15.00 -15.62 -7.14
N TRP A 505 -14.13 -16.55 -7.51
CA TRP A 505 -12.92 -16.85 -6.75
C TRP A 505 -11.83 -15.86 -7.15
N ALA A 506 -11.46 -14.98 -6.23
CA ALA A 506 -10.49 -13.91 -6.46
C ALA A 506 -9.13 -14.25 -5.81
N PRO A 507 -8.01 -14.17 -6.55
CA PRO A 507 -6.67 -14.45 -6.03
C PRO A 507 -6.10 -13.28 -5.22
N ILE A 508 -6.75 -12.86 -4.14
CA ILE A 508 -6.42 -11.60 -3.46
C ILE A 508 -5.06 -11.64 -2.76
N PHE A 509 -4.67 -12.79 -2.18
CA PHE A 509 -3.49 -12.93 -1.32
C PHE A 509 -3.47 -11.93 -0.16
N SER A 510 -4.61 -11.76 0.50
CA SER A 510 -4.78 -10.91 1.68
C SER A 510 -6.09 -11.25 2.38
N ASP A 511 -6.05 -11.23 3.71
CA ASP A 511 -7.21 -11.25 4.62
C ASP A 511 -7.92 -9.90 4.73
N LEU A 512 -7.29 -8.83 4.25
CA LEU A 512 -7.73 -7.43 4.35
C LEU A 512 -7.85 -6.91 5.79
N LEU A 513 -7.26 -7.62 6.76
CA LEU A 513 -7.23 -7.21 8.16
C LEU A 513 -6.04 -6.31 8.45
N LEU A 514 -6.16 -5.54 9.52
CA LEU A 514 -5.08 -4.83 10.19
C LEU A 514 -4.27 -5.81 11.04
N HIS A 515 -2.94 -5.69 10.97
CA HIS A 515 -1.99 -6.44 11.79
C HIS A 515 -0.97 -5.49 12.39
N ASN A 516 -0.43 -5.84 13.56
CA ASN A 516 0.66 -5.09 14.16
C ASN A 516 1.93 -5.26 13.32
N VAL A 517 2.51 -4.13 12.93
CA VAL A 517 3.78 -4.08 12.20
C VAL A 517 4.95 -3.85 13.18
N PRO A 518 6.21 -4.17 12.82
CA PRO A 518 7.30 -3.99 13.75
C PRO A 518 7.52 -2.50 14.04
N GLN A 519 7.82 -2.18 15.31
CA GLN A 519 8.00 -0.80 15.76
C GLN A 519 9.39 -0.56 16.35
N ILE A 520 9.91 0.65 16.17
CA ILE A 520 11.03 1.19 16.91
C ILE A 520 10.59 2.54 17.47
N ASP A 521 10.36 2.62 18.77
CA ASP A 521 9.80 3.81 19.43
C ASP A 521 10.59 5.10 19.15
N ALA A 522 11.92 5.00 19.11
CA ALA A 522 12.78 6.14 18.76
C ALA A 522 12.47 6.69 17.36
N GLU A 523 12.16 5.83 16.39
CA GLU A 523 11.77 6.22 15.04
C GLU A 523 10.29 6.64 14.96
N ARG A 524 9.40 5.91 15.64
CA ARG A 524 7.94 6.15 15.65
C ARG A 524 7.58 7.49 16.29
N TRP A 525 8.26 7.87 17.38
CA TRP A 525 7.93 9.06 18.18
C TRP A 525 8.73 10.30 17.78
N ALA A 526 9.60 10.18 16.78
CA ALA A 526 10.34 11.32 16.26
C ALA A 526 9.39 12.28 15.52
N SER A 527 9.61 13.58 15.69
CA SER A 527 8.80 14.61 15.03
C SER A 527 9.05 14.71 13.52
N LEU A 528 10.11 14.07 13.04
CA LEU A 528 10.43 13.88 11.62
C LEU A 528 10.97 12.45 11.45
N PRO A 529 10.75 11.81 10.29
CA PRO A 529 11.28 10.49 10.03
C PRO A 529 12.82 10.48 10.00
N ARG A 530 13.38 9.29 10.17
CA ARG A 530 14.83 9.06 10.18
C ARG A 530 15.50 9.59 8.91
N ASP A 531 16.52 10.42 9.07
CA ASP A 531 17.35 10.90 7.96
C ASP A 531 18.02 9.73 7.20
N PRO A 532 18.34 9.90 5.90
CA PRO A 532 19.05 8.88 5.13
C PRO A 532 20.39 8.47 5.75
N LEU A 533 20.57 7.18 5.95
CA LEU A 533 21.79 6.57 6.47
C LEU A 533 22.48 5.73 5.38
N VAL A 534 23.77 5.99 5.13
CA VAL A 534 24.58 5.18 4.22
C VAL A 534 25.34 4.12 5.01
N VAL A 535 25.23 2.86 4.57
CA VAL A 535 25.97 1.73 5.13
C VAL A 535 26.67 0.98 4.00
N ASN A 536 27.96 0.70 4.19
CA ASN A 536 28.73 -0.13 3.27
C ASN A 536 28.38 -1.61 3.46
N ARG A 537 27.85 -2.24 2.42
CA ARG A 537 27.42 -3.64 2.42
C ARG A 537 28.14 -4.43 1.35
N LYS A 538 28.66 -5.60 1.71
CA LYS A 538 29.21 -6.55 0.74
C LYS A 538 28.06 -7.25 0.02
N TYR A 539 28.01 -7.15 -1.30
CA TYR A 539 27.03 -7.88 -2.09
C TYR A 539 27.35 -9.36 -2.07
N GLN A 540 26.42 -10.14 -1.52
CA GLN A 540 26.40 -11.58 -1.64
C GLN A 540 25.24 -11.91 -2.58
N PRO A 541 25.48 -12.67 -3.67
CA PRO A 541 24.38 -13.13 -4.48
C PRO A 541 23.51 -14.01 -3.59
N THR A 542 22.24 -13.66 -3.50
CA THR A 542 21.20 -14.65 -3.27
C THR A 542 21.33 -15.71 -4.39
N LEU A 543 20.82 -16.94 -4.22
CA LEU A 543 20.88 -18.01 -5.24
C LEU A 543 20.19 -17.66 -6.60
N SER A 544 19.94 -16.37 -6.84
CA SER A 544 19.36 -15.76 -8.02
C SER A 544 20.01 -16.20 -9.33
N ARG A 545 19.14 -16.42 -10.32
CA ARG A 545 19.51 -16.71 -11.72
C ARG A 545 19.42 -15.46 -12.61
N GLU A 546 19.19 -14.26 -12.05
CA GLU A 546 19.08 -13.03 -12.85
C GLU A 546 20.44 -12.60 -13.43
N GLN A 547 20.52 -12.51 -14.75
CA GLN A 547 21.73 -12.14 -15.49
C GLN A 547 22.20 -10.72 -15.10
N GLY A 548 23.46 -10.58 -14.70
CA GLY A 548 24.08 -9.31 -14.28
C GLY A 548 24.39 -9.20 -12.77
N ALA A 549 23.83 -10.09 -11.93
CA ALA A 549 24.20 -10.20 -10.52
C ALA A 549 25.59 -10.83 -10.32
N SER A 550 25.98 -11.76 -11.21
CA SER A 550 27.21 -12.55 -11.08
C SER A 550 28.51 -11.74 -11.11
N THR A 551 28.56 -10.63 -11.85
CA THR A 551 29.75 -9.77 -11.92
C THR A 551 29.90 -8.84 -10.71
N ALA A 552 28.87 -8.73 -9.88
CA ALA A 552 28.89 -7.88 -8.71
C ALA A 552 29.19 -8.61 -7.40
N VAL A 553 29.25 -9.94 -7.44
CA VAL A 553 29.49 -10.80 -6.29
C VAL A 553 30.77 -10.38 -5.56
N GLY A 554 30.66 -10.15 -4.26
CA GLY A 554 31.77 -9.74 -3.42
C GLY A 554 32.15 -8.26 -3.48
N ARG A 555 31.55 -7.47 -4.37
CA ARG A 555 31.73 -6.00 -4.41
C ARG A 555 31.02 -5.35 -3.22
N SER A 556 31.61 -4.31 -2.68
CA SER A 556 30.96 -3.45 -1.69
C SER A 556 30.12 -2.37 -2.36
N PHE A 557 28.95 -2.09 -1.81
CA PHE A 557 28.08 -0.99 -2.20
C PHE A 557 27.82 -0.08 -1.01
N ALA A 558 27.83 1.22 -1.25
CA ALA A 558 27.34 2.21 -0.30
C ALA A 558 25.81 2.26 -0.42
N THR A 559 25.11 1.58 0.47
CA THR A 559 23.65 1.41 0.39
C THR A 559 22.91 2.39 1.27
N PHE A 560 21.71 2.81 0.87
CA PHE A 560 20.78 3.49 1.77
C PHE A 560 20.13 2.45 2.68
N ASP A 561 20.39 2.56 3.98
CA ASP A 561 19.81 1.68 4.97
C ASP A 561 18.28 1.85 5.04
N ILE A 562 17.57 0.74 4.98
CA ILE A 562 16.11 0.72 5.07
C ILE A 562 15.71 0.65 6.55
N PRO A 563 14.96 1.63 7.10
CA PRO A 563 14.51 1.60 8.49
C PRO A 563 13.61 0.39 8.76
N ARG A 564 13.61 -0.11 10.01
CA ARG A 564 12.82 -1.27 10.42
C ARG A 564 11.50 -0.90 11.08
N ASN A 565 11.31 0.34 11.54
CA ASN A 565 10.02 0.81 12.02
C ASN A 565 9.03 0.92 10.87
N LEU A 566 8.00 0.08 10.87
CA LEU A 566 6.87 0.19 9.95
C LEU A 566 5.67 0.88 10.59
N ALA A 567 5.68 1.12 11.90
CA ALA A 567 4.62 1.84 12.60
C ALA A 567 4.71 3.36 12.37
N GLY A 568 3.59 4.06 12.49
CA GLY A 568 3.54 5.52 12.44
C GLY A 568 2.15 6.06 12.78
N ASP A 569 2.06 7.15 13.56
CA ASP A 569 0.78 7.57 14.16
C ASP A 569 -0.09 8.47 13.27
N VAL A 570 0.18 8.52 11.97
CA VAL A 570 -0.52 9.41 11.03
C VAL A 570 -1.63 8.65 10.30
N PHE A 571 -2.79 9.29 10.21
CA PHE A 571 -3.98 8.78 9.53
C PHE A 571 -4.49 9.79 8.49
N SER A 572 -5.49 9.40 7.70
CA SER A 572 -6.31 10.39 6.98
C SER A 572 -7.19 11.17 7.95
N ASN A 573 -7.79 12.26 7.48
CA ASN A 573 -8.84 13.00 8.19
C ASN A 573 -9.99 12.13 8.72
N VAL A 574 -10.25 10.98 8.08
CA VAL A 574 -11.14 9.94 8.59
C VAL A 574 -10.30 8.85 9.26
N GLN A 575 -10.26 8.86 10.60
CA GLN A 575 -9.70 7.77 11.39
C GLN A 575 -10.78 6.72 11.66
N GLY A 576 -10.46 5.45 11.39
CA GLY A 576 -11.28 4.31 11.79
C GLY A 576 -10.89 3.80 13.19
N THR A 577 -11.04 2.50 13.41
CA THR A 577 -10.61 1.83 14.65
C THR A 577 -9.11 1.48 14.69
N ALA A 578 -8.38 1.77 13.62
CA ALA A 578 -6.95 1.50 13.49
C ALA A 578 -6.08 2.32 14.46
N PHE A 579 -5.02 1.71 15.00
CA PHE A 579 -3.94 2.34 15.77
C PHE A 579 -2.68 2.55 14.94
N GLY A 580 -1.78 3.43 15.39
CA GLY A 580 -0.56 3.84 14.66
C GLY A 580 0.41 2.70 14.30
N ASP A 581 0.36 1.58 14.98
CA ASP A 581 1.15 0.35 14.78
C ASP A 581 0.45 -0.69 13.92
N GLU A 582 -0.72 -0.39 13.38
CA GLU A 582 -1.52 -1.33 12.61
C GLU A 582 -1.56 -0.96 11.12
N PHE A 583 -1.31 -1.94 10.26
CA PHE A 583 -1.46 -1.80 8.81
C PHE A 583 -2.21 -2.97 8.20
N ARG A 584 -2.93 -2.69 7.11
CA ARG A 584 -3.66 -3.73 6.39
C ARG A 584 -2.70 -4.64 5.64
N THR A 585 -2.94 -5.95 5.67
CA THR A 585 -2.24 -6.90 4.78
C THR A 585 -2.40 -6.48 3.32
N ALA A 586 -1.31 -6.16 2.63
CA ALA A 586 -1.39 -5.74 1.22
C ALA A 586 -1.77 -6.94 0.31
N PRO A 587 -2.65 -6.76 -0.69
CA PRO A 587 -2.91 -7.81 -1.68
C PRO A 587 -1.66 -8.05 -2.53
N LEU A 588 -1.38 -9.30 -2.89
CA LEU A 588 -0.18 -9.67 -3.66
C LEU A 588 -0.46 -9.96 -5.14
N MET A 589 -1.69 -9.71 -5.61
CA MET A 589 -2.06 -9.81 -7.03
C MET A 589 -1.09 -9.01 -7.91
N GLY A 590 -0.43 -9.68 -8.87
CA GLY A 590 0.50 -9.03 -9.79
C GLY A 590 1.81 -8.59 -9.17
N LEU A 591 2.16 -9.04 -7.96
CA LEU A 591 3.41 -8.65 -7.28
C LEU A 591 4.65 -8.91 -8.15
N GLY A 592 4.75 -10.09 -8.77
CA GLY A 592 5.87 -10.47 -9.63
C GLY A 592 5.85 -9.78 -10.99
N ARG A 593 4.68 -9.29 -11.44
CA ARG A 593 4.54 -8.56 -12.70
C ARG A 593 4.85 -7.07 -12.58
N MET A 594 4.44 -6.43 -11.47
CA MET A 594 4.71 -5.02 -11.24
C MET A 594 6.03 -4.79 -10.51
N GLY A 595 6.40 -5.68 -9.59
CA GLY A 595 7.60 -5.57 -8.79
C GLY A 595 7.58 -4.41 -7.79
N ALA A 596 8.80 -4.05 -7.38
CA ALA A 596 9.09 -2.99 -6.42
C ALA A 596 8.73 -1.59 -6.97
N PRO A 597 8.49 -0.60 -6.11
CA PRO A 597 8.73 -0.63 -4.67
C PRO A 597 7.68 -1.38 -3.82
N PHE A 598 8.10 -1.86 -2.65
CA PHE A 598 7.25 -2.60 -1.71
C PHE A 598 7.09 -1.86 -0.37
N LEU A 599 6.14 -2.36 0.43
CA LEU A 599 5.66 -1.79 1.70
C LEU A 599 4.84 -0.50 1.52
N HIS A 600 4.23 -0.03 2.61
CA HIS A 600 3.23 1.04 2.57
C HIS A 600 3.83 2.42 2.21
N ASP A 601 5.14 2.58 2.32
CA ASP A 601 5.87 3.81 2.06
C ASP A 601 6.90 3.67 0.91
N ALA A 602 6.87 2.57 0.16
CA ALA A 602 7.78 2.28 -0.93
C ALA A 602 9.28 2.17 -0.53
N ARG A 603 9.63 2.03 0.76
CA ARG A 603 11.04 2.04 1.21
C ARG A 603 11.93 0.93 0.63
N VAL A 604 11.33 -0.18 0.19
CA VAL A 604 12.05 -1.25 -0.52
C VAL A 604 11.92 -0.99 -2.02
N TYR A 605 12.87 -0.26 -2.60
CA TYR A 605 12.84 0.13 -4.02
C TYR A 605 13.92 -0.55 -4.85
N LEU A 606 13.64 -0.69 -6.15
CA LEU A 606 14.56 -1.19 -7.17
C LEU A 606 14.50 -0.26 -8.38
N SER A 607 15.45 0.69 -8.46
CA SER A 607 15.45 1.73 -9.50
C SER A 607 16.70 1.65 -10.35
N ARG A 608 16.53 1.74 -11.67
CA ARG A 608 17.64 1.85 -12.63
C ARG A 608 18.53 3.08 -12.39
N LEU A 609 18.02 4.09 -11.69
CA LEU A 609 18.74 5.34 -11.41
C LEU A 609 19.78 5.17 -10.28
N THR A 610 19.55 4.23 -9.35
CA THR A 610 20.38 4.09 -8.14
C THR A 610 20.94 2.69 -7.90
N VAL A 611 20.47 1.68 -8.64
CA VAL A 611 20.87 0.26 -8.47
C VAL A 611 22.39 0.00 -8.55
N ASN A 612 23.14 0.87 -9.23
CA ASN A 612 24.58 0.74 -9.43
C ASN A 612 25.42 1.77 -8.64
N SER A 613 24.79 2.74 -7.98
CA SER A 613 25.45 3.76 -7.16
C SER A 613 25.14 3.53 -5.68
N ASN A 614 23.92 3.88 -5.27
CA ASN A 614 23.45 3.80 -3.89
C ASN A 614 22.10 3.07 -3.83
N PRO A 615 22.08 1.75 -4.03
CA PRO A 615 20.85 0.97 -3.91
C PRO A 615 20.33 0.95 -2.47
N ALA A 616 19.07 0.56 -2.29
CA ALA A 616 18.54 0.23 -0.97
C ALA A 616 19.30 -0.96 -0.37
N GLY A 617 19.45 -1.00 0.95
CA GLY A 617 20.16 -2.07 1.63
C GLY A 617 19.64 -2.35 3.03
N THR A 618 19.74 -3.60 3.44
CA THR A 618 19.32 -4.05 4.77
C THR A 618 20.07 -5.34 5.14
N VAL A 619 19.53 -6.16 6.03
CA VAL A 619 20.07 -7.48 6.37
C VAL A 619 19.01 -8.57 6.23
N PHE A 620 19.45 -9.81 6.03
CA PHE A 620 18.58 -11.00 5.97
C PHE A 620 19.14 -12.15 6.80
N THR A 621 18.29 -13.13 7.13
CA THR A 621 18.65 -14.32 7.91
C THR A 621 18.09 -15.58 7.23
N ASN A 622 18.83 -16.68 7.32
CA ASN A 622 18.39 -18.01 6.90
C ASN A 622 18.96 -19.09 7.85
N SER A 623 18.81 -20.37 7.49
CA SER A 623 19.32 -21.48 8.31
C SER A 623 20.85 -21.50 8.47
N GLU A 624 21.60 -20.78 7.64
CA GLU A 624 23.07 -20.80 7.58
C GLU A 624 23.70 -19.53 8.16
N VAL A 625 23.07 -18.37 7.98
CA VAL A 625 23.60 -17.06 8.39
C VAL A 625 22.56 -16.22 9.12
N THR A 626 23.04 -15.40 10.06
CA THR A 626 22.22 -14.40 10.78
C THR A 626 22.60 -13.00 10.35
N ASN A 627 21.61 -12.17 10.03
CA ASN A 627 21.80 -10.76 9.63
C ASN A 627 22.93 -10.55 8.60
N ALA A 628 22.98 -11.39 7.56
CA ALA A 628 23.90 -11.19 6.44
C ALA A 628 23.50 -9.94 5.63
N PRO A 629 24.45 -9.24 4.99
CA PRO A 629 24.16 -8.02 4.24
C PRO A 629 23.27 -8.32 3.03
N LEU A 630 22.22 -7.52 2.85
CA LEU A 630 21.35 -7.54 1.68
C LEU A 630 21.47 -6.21 0.93
N VAL A 631 21.81 -6.28 -0.36
CA VAL A 631 21.81 -5.13 -1.27
C VAL A 631 20.72 -5.36 -2.30
N VAL A 632 19.79 -4.41 -2.44
CA VAL A 632 18.66 -4.56 -3.35
C VAL A 632 19.09 -4.21 -4.78
N ARG A 633 19.40 -5.22 -5.59
CA ARG A 633 19.80 -5.04 -7.00
C ARG A 633 18.98 -5.83 -8.01
N THR A 634 18.22 -6.81 -7.52
CA THR A 634 17.35 -7.67 -8.32
C THR A 634 15.94 -7.66 -7.73
N LEU A 635 14.97 -8.19 -8.49
CA LEU A 635 13.62 -8.38 -7.94
C LEU A 635 13.64 -9.38 -6.77
N ASP A 636 14.48 -10.41 -6.84
CA ASP A 636 14.69 -11.38 -5.77
C ASP A 636 15.15 -10.70 -4.48
N ASP A 637 16.13 -9.79 -4.56
CA ASP A 637 16.63 -9.05 -3.41
C ASP A 637 15.56 -8.13 -2.82
N ALA A 638 14.75 -7.49 -3.68
CA ALA A 638 13.65 -6.63 -3.24
C ALA A 638 12.54 -7.42 -2.53
N ILE A 639 12.15 -8.59 -3.06
CA ILE A 639 11.17 -9.47 -2.41
C ILE A 639 11.71 -9.98 -1.08
N ARG A 640 12.97 -10.42 -1.04
CA ARG A 640 13.63 -10.87 0.20
C ARG A 640 13.68 -9.77 1.24
N ALA A 641 14.04 -8.54 0.86
CA ALA A 641 14.02 -7.39 1.75
C ALA A 641 12.61 -7.15 2.28
N ALA A 642 11.60 -7.12 1.41
CA ALA A 642 10.21 -6.93 1.83
C ALA A 642 9.76 -8.00 2.83
N ILE A 643 10.07 -9.29 2.62
CA ILE A 643 9.77 -10.36 3.58
C ILE A 643 10.47 -10.11 4.92
N GLU A 644 11.78 -9.84 4.92
CA GLU A 644 12.55 -9.59 6.15
C GLU A 644 12.05 -8.39 6.95
N LEU A 645 11.47 -7.38 6.29
CA LEU A 645 10.94 -6.19 6.94
C LEU A 645 9.59 -6.40 7.63
N HIS A 646 8.94 -7.55 7.46
CA HIS A 646 7.71 -7.85 8.21
C HIS A 646 7.98 -8.02 9.70
N ASP A 647 9.22 -8.21 10.16
CA ASP A 647 9.57 -8.24 11.58
C ASP A 647 10.88 -7.50 11.87
N LEU A 648 11.17 -7.23 13.14
CA LEU A 648 12.48 -6.74 13.56
C LEU A 648 13.59 -7.76 13.18
N PRO A 649 14.82 -7.31 12.90
CA PRO A 649 15.96 -8.20 12.66
C PRO A 649 16.11 -9.28 13.74
N ALA A 650 16.75 -10.39 13.36
CA ALA A 650 17.12 -11.42 14.32
C ALA A 650 18.16 -10.87 15.30
N PRO A 651 18.21 -11.34 16.55
CA PRO A 651 19.34 -11.08 17.43
C PRO A 651 20.62 -11.67 16.82
N ASP A 652 21.74 -10.95 16.95
CA ASP A 652 23.03 -11.45 16.48
C ASP A 652 23.46 -12.71 17.22
N ASN A 653 24.18 -13.60 16.53
CA ASN A 653 24.68 -14.85 17.10
C ASN A 653 25.97 -15.31 16.39
N SER A 654 26.43 -16.52 16.71
CA SER A 654 27.67 -17.09 16.14
C SER A 654 27.64 -17.30 14.62
N ARG A 655 26.47 -17.23 13.98
CA ARG A 655 26.30 -17.29 12.51
C ARG A 655 26.27 -15.91 11.85
N THR A 656 26.43 -14.83 12.61
CA THR A 656 26.56 -13.49 12.04
C THR A 656 27.90 -13.38 11.29
N PRO A 657 27.91 -13.15 9.96
CA PRO A 657 29.14 -13.11 9.20
C PRO A 657 30.02 -11.92 9.57
N ASN A 658 31.34 -12.10 9.61
CA ASN A 658 32.29 -11.00 9.80
C ASN A 658 32.61 -10.32 8.45
N VAL A 659 31.63 -9.64 7.87
CA VAL A 659 31.78 -8.88 6.61
C VAL A 659 31.11 -7.50 6.73
N PRO A 660 31.53 -6.50 5.92
CA PRO A 660 30.92 -5.19 5.95
C PRO A 660 29.40 -5.21 5.75
N GLY A 661 28.68 -4.60 6.69
CA GLY A 661 27.23 -4.45 6.66
C GLY A 661 26.42 -5.66 7.14
N ALA A 662 27.09 -6.68 7.70
CA ALA A 662 26.45 -7.76 8.45
C ALA A 662 26.17 -7.34 9.91
N GLY A 663 25.31 -8.11 10.58
CA GLY A 663 24.93 -7.90 11.98
C GLY A 663 23.73 -7.00 12.15
N CYS A 664 23.41 -6.67 13.41
CA CYS A 664 22.33 -5.75 13.72
C CYS A 664 22.58 -4.40 13.01
N PRO A 665 21.62 -3.85 12.25
CA PRO A 665 21.79 -2.60 11.49
C PRO A 665 21.69 -1.37 12.41
N VAL A 666 22.54 -1.33 13.44
CA VAL A 666 22.64 -0.23 14.39
C VAL A 666 23.30 0.97 13.70
N PRO A 667 22.69 2.16 13.77
CA PRO A 667 23.33 3.36 13.27
C PRO A 667 24.65 3.68 14.00
N PRO A 668 25.67 4.19 13.29
CA PRO A 668 26.91 4.65 13.91
C PRO A 668 26.64 5.63 15.06
N GLY A 669 27.24 5.38 16.23
CA GLY A 669 27.04 6.22 17.42
C GLY A 669 25.66 6.11 18.07
N GLY A 670 24.79 5.20 17.62
CA GLY A 670 23.47 4.99 18.21
C GLY A 670 22.47 6.12 17.94
N ALA A 671 22.68 6.90 16.88
CA ALA A 671 21.79 7.99 16.48
C ALA A 671 21.83 8.23 14.95
N VAL A 672 20.75 8.81 14.41
CA VAL A 672 20.67 9.30 13.01
C VAL A 672 19.85 10.57 13.01
N GLY A 673 20.42 11.67 12.50
CA GLY A 673 19.75 12.96 12.53
C GLY A 673 19.42 13.38 13.97
N ASN A 674 18.14 13.67 14.24
CA ASN A 674 17.61 14.00 15.57
C ASN A 674 17.16 12.78 16.38
N ILE A 675 17.29 11.56 15.85
CA ILE A 675 16.82 10.32 16.47
C ILE A 675 17.95 9.67 17.24
N SER A 676 17.74 9.44 18.54
CA SER A 676 18.64 8.69 19.42
C SER A 676 18.00 7.38 19.83
N TYR A 677 18.75 6.27 19.69
CA TYR A 677 18.32 4.92 20.06
C TYR A 677 18.74 4.54 21.48
N GLY A 678 19.21 5.52 22.26
CA GLY A 678 19.63 5.34 23.65
C GLY A 678 21.00 4.69 23.81
N SER A 679 21.30 4.21 25.03
CA SER A 679 22.60 3.63 25.39
C SER A 679 22.82 2.22 24.84
N SER A 680 21.74 1.52 24.47
CA SER A 680 21.79 0.16 23.92
C SER A 680 20.99 0.03 22.61
N PRO A 681 21.41 0.68 21.50
CA PRO A 681 20.67 0.65 20.24
C PRO A 681 20.38 -0.76 19.71
N ALA A 682 21.29 -1.71 19.93
CA ALA A 682 21.12 -3.10 19.52
C ALA A 682 19.94 -3.78 20.24
N ASP A 683 19.71 -3.46 21.51
CA ASP A 683 18.59 -4.02 22.29
C ASP A 683 17.24 -3.44 21.85
N VAL A 684 17.25 -2.31 21.12
CA VAL A 684 16.06 -1.67 20.55
C VAL A 684 15.81 -2.16 19.13
N ILE A 685 16.85 -2.26 18.30
CA ILE A 685 16.73 -2.59 16.88
C ILE A 685 16.70 -4.11 16.64
N CYS A 686 17.51 -4.88 17.37
CA CYS A 686 17.61 -6.34 17.27
C CYS A 686 17.43 -7.00 18.64
N PRO A 687 16.33 -6.71 19.35
CA PRO A 687 16.11 -7.19 20.71
C PRO A 687 16.20 -8.72 20.76
N PRO A 688 16.86 -9.31 21.79
CA PRO A 688 16.78 -10.75 22.07
C PRO A 688 15.33 -11.22 22.08
N TYR A 689 15.04 -12.40 21.54
CA TYR A 689 13.65 -12.86 21.40
C TYR A 689 12.88 -12.95 22.72
N ASN A 690 13.57 -13.22 23.83
CA ASN A 690 12.98 -13.32 25.16
C ASN A 690 12.90 -11.98 25.92
N SER A 691 13.31 -10.86 25.31
CA SER A 691 13.25 -9.54 25.95
C SER A 691 11.83 -8.98 25.93
N GLU A 692 11.57 -8.02 26.81
CA GLU A 692 10.29 -7.31 26.87
C GLU A 692 10.01 -6.51 25.59
N VAL A 693 11.07 -5.93 25.00
CA VAL A 693 10.97 -5.24 23.69
C VAL A 693 10.50 -6.21 22.62
N SER A 694 11.07 -7.42 22.53
CA SER A 694 10.62 -8.42 21.54
C SER A 694 9.16 -8.83 21.72
N ARG A 695 8.62 -8.80 22.95
CA ARG A 695 7.21 -9.17 23.21
C ARG A 695 6.23 -8.11 22.74
N THR A 696 6.63 -6.84 22.78
CA THR A 696 5.74 -5.70 22.56
C THR A 696 5.97 -5.00 21.21
N HIS A 697 7.16 -5.13 20.61
CA HIS A 697 7.57 -4.35 19.43
C HIS A 697 7.76 -5.19 18.15
N ARG A 698 7.81 -6.51 18.27
CA ARG A 698 7.81 -7.39 17.10
C ARG A 698 6.39 -7.52 16.56
N SER A 699 6.31 -7.67 15.25
CA SER A 699 5.05 -7.75 14.50
C SER A 699 4.21 -8.98 14.84
N ASP A 700 2.97 -9.03 14.33
CA ASP A 700 2.16 -10.25 14.28
C ASP A 700 2.82 -11.32 13.38
N ALA A 701 3.62 -10.89 12.40
CA ALA A 701 4.35 -11.80 11.52
C ALA A 701 5.63 -12.41 12.14
N LYS A 702 5.97 -12.10 13.41
CA LYS A 702 7.24 -12.50 14.05
C LYS A 702 7.53 -14.00 13.96
N GLU A 703 6.51 -14.84 14.15
CA GLU A 703 6.64 -16.29 14.10
C GLU A 703 6.76 -16.80 12.66
N VAL A 704 5.97 -16.23 11.73
CA VAL A 704 6.07 -16.49 10.27
C VAL A 704 7.47 -16.16 9.76
N ILE A 705 8.00 -14.98 10.12
CA ILE A 705 9.34 -14.55 9.71
C ILE A 705 10.41 -15.39 10.38
N ARG A 706 10.23 -15.82 11.63
CA ARG A 706 11.16 -16.76 12.27
C ARG A 706 11.21 -18.10 11.54
N ARG A 707 10.07 -18.65 11.11
CA ARG A 707 10.01 -19.87 10.29
C ARG A 707 10.68 -19.66 8.93
N TYR A 708 10.42 -18.54 8.26
CA TYR A 708 11.12 -18.18 7.01
C TYR A 708 12.64 -18.11 7.19
N ARG A 709 13.12 -17.49 8.28
CA ARG A 709 14.54 -17.41 8.66
C ARG A 709 15.14 -18.77 9.04
N SER A 710 14.33 -19.79 9.31
CA SER A 710 14.80 -21.15 9.58
C SER A 710 14.99 -22.00 8.31
N LEU A 711 14.50 -21.52 7.17
CA LEU A 711 14.60 -22.23 5.90
C LEU A 711 16.03 -22.23 5.35
N SER A 712 16.32 -23.26 4.56
CA SER A 712 17.52 -23.30 3.72
C SER A 712 17.51 -22.14 2.71
N PRO A 713 18.69 -21.70 2.22
CA PRO A 713 18.75 -20.69 1.15
C PRO A 713 17.93 -21.08 -0.08
N ALA A 714 17.89 -22.37 -0.42
CA ALA A 714 17.13 -22.88 -1.57
C ALA A 714 15.61 -22.82 -1.34
N ASP A 715 15.12 -23.12 -0.14
CA ASP A 715 13.70 -23.02 0.20
C ASP A 715 13.23 -21.56 0.26
N GLN A 716 14.05 -20.64 0.80
CA GLN A 716 13.76 -19.21 0.71
C GLN A 716 13.68 -18.75 -0.75
N GLN A 717 14.60 -19.22 -1.61
CA GLN A 717 14.55 -18.91 -3.04
C GLN A 717 13.30 -19.49 -3.70
N ALA A 718 12.87 -20.70 -3.35
CA ALA A 718 11.66 -21.30 -3.87
C ALA A 718 10.42 -20.44 -3.59
N MET A 719 10.29 -19.89 -2.37
CA MET A 719 9.23 -18.95 -2.04
C MET A 719 9.28 -17.67 -2.89
N ILE A 720 10.48 -17.12 -3.12
CA ILE A 720 10.68 -15.94 -3.97
C ILE A 720 10.26 -16.25 -5.42
N GLU A 721 10.65 -17.40 -5.97
CA GLU A 721 10.23 -17.81 -7.31
C GLU A 721 8.71 -17.97 -7.41
N PHE A 722 8.04 -18.52 -6.39
CA PHE A 722 6.58 -18.56 -6.34
C PHE A 722 5.96 -17.14 -6.35
N LEU A 723 6.47 -16.22 -5.53
CA LEU A 723 5.97 -14.84 -5.48
C LEU A 723 6.16 -14.08 -6.80
N LYS A 724 7.19 -14.42 -7.58
CA LYS A 724 7.42 -13.87 -8.92
C LYS A 724 6.42 -14.35 -9.96
N GLU A 725 5.74 -15.47 -9.71
CA GLU A 725 4.70 -16.01 -10.59
C GLU A 725 3.30 -15.45 -10.26
N LEU A 726 3.15 -14.72 -9.14
CA LEU A 726 1.98 -13.87 -8.87
C LEU A 726 2.05 -12.60 -9.73
#